data_AF-A0A534R3Z5-F1
#
_entry.id   AF-A0A534R3Z5-F1
#
_cell.length_a   1.000
_cell.length_b   1.000
_cell.length_c   1.000
_cell.angle_alpha   90.00
_cell.angle_beta   90.00
_cell.angle_gamma   90.00
#
_symmetry.space_group_name_H-M   'P 1'
#
loop_
_entity.id
_entity.type
_entity.pdbx_description
1 polymer ?
#
loop_
_entity_poly.entity_id
_entity_poly.type
_entity_poly.pdbx_seq_one_letter_code
_entity_poly.pdbx_strand_id
1 'polypeptide(L)'
;MKTVQTVTGPCAPSELGTTLMHEHLMIGWPGWEAEAPADRAARREHAKRCVDRMLELRDLGLATFLDPCPIDLGRDVELMAEVAQATGVRIVCATGLYKEDQGAPAYFKFRAQFGDGVKEMTEVFIRELTEGVGETGIRAGVIKVATSAHKITPYEEMVLRAAARAHRETGVPITTHTDEGTMGVEQLDILTGEGVAPQAIIVGHSDGSSDLHYHLTMLDRGAYLGFDRFGLELLHPDRERHAALIGLLGLDFERQIVLSHDTVWCWRGRPPILPPELMPDFGVACRRRLPDGWTYVTRVTPTGATVVWTGGADVVVCREPDGRPLQVVSTGGPRGLRVARLAGLRPASVYGCRIGSSDRPRRVRFRTAPAGPVPFTFAAVGDTGDGSRAAAALARRILAGRPAFLVHLGDMAYPGGSARDYAAEFFRPYGRLLRRVPLMPTPGNHDLQPRSVYRDLFAPAADGEDAGGPHYAFDWGAAHLVSVSSPEFARDGAPGAGWLAADLAAAAARPWRIVFVHEPPYSGGAKFTVAGLRANLEPIVERGRADLVLAGHEHLYERSVPACAYAGEARTLHVVSGGGGANLDPVTPHPNFPRAVSATHYLRIRVTPARLDVRAVDVSGHVLDRVGRQRAQDVACLSGGWPPPRDR
;
A
#
# COMPACT_ATOMS: atom_id res chain seq x y z
N MET A 1 -5.10 -21.43 -39.91
CA MET A 1 -5.22 -20.21 -39.07
C MET A 1 -4.05 -20.17 -38.12
N LYS A 2 -3.47 -19.00 -37.81
CA LYS A 2 -2.43 -18.88 -36.77
C LYS A 2 -3.05 -19.25 -35.42
N THR A 3 -2.34 -20.04 -34.61
CA THR A 3 -2.77 -20.46 -33.27
C THR A 3 -1.67 -20.16 -32.26
N VAL A 4 -2.05 -19.88 -31.01
CA VAL A 4 -1.12 -19.71 -29.89
C VAL A 4 -1.26 -20.91 -28.97
N GLN A 5 -0.15 -21.59 -28.68
CA GLN A 5 -0.15 -22.71 -27.73
C GLN A 5 -0.19 -22.16 -26.30
N THR A 6 -1.13 -22.64 -25.51
CA THR A 6 -1.22 -22.39 -24.06
C THR A 6 -1.11 -23.72 -23.32
N VAL A 7 -0.85 -23.69 -22.02
CA VAL A 7 -0.74 -24.90 -21.19
C VAL A 7 -2.02 -25.72 -21.10
N THR A 8 -3.17 -25.15 -21.48
CA THR A 8 -4.46 -25.84 -21.56
C THR A 8 -4.90 -26.15 -23.00
N GLY A 9 -4.05 -25.88 -24.00
CA GLY A 9 -4.28 -26.17 -25.41
C GLY A 9 -4.15 -24.94 -26.33
N PRO A 10 -4.28 -25.13 -27.65
CA PRO A 10 -4.20 -24.03 -28.60
C PRO A 10 -5.42 -23.11 -28.53
N CYS A 11 -5.20 -21.81 -28.74
CA CYS A 11 -6.25 -20.81 -28.91
C CYS A 11 -5.98 -19.92 -30.13
N ALA A 12 -7.00 -19.22 -30.61
CA ALA A 12 -6.85 -18.20 -31.63
C ALA A 12 -6.22 -16.92 -31.03
N PRO A 13 -5.37 -16.18 -31.79
CA PRO A 13 -4.79 -14.92 -31.31
C PRO A 13 -5.81 -13.90 -30.80
N SER A 14 -7.03 -13.87 -31.39
CA SER A 14 -8.12 -12.98 -30.96
C SER A 14 -8.68 -13.31 -29.58
N GLU A 15 -8.39 -14.50 -29.03
CA GLU A 15 -8.86 -14.93 -27.72
C GLU A 15 -7.90 -14.57 -26.57
N LEU A 16 -6.72 -14.04 -26.88
CA LEU A 16 -5.72 -13.73 -25.86
C LEU A 16 -6.15 -12.59 -24.92
N GLY A 17 -6.95 -11.65 -25.42
CA GLY A 17 -7.38 -10.47 -24.65
C GLY A 17 -6.20 -9.68 -24.08
N THR A 18 -6.40 -9.02 -22.93
CA THR A 18 -5.32 -8.37 -22.20
C THR A 18 -4.31 -9.41 -21.74
N THR A 19 -3.06 -9.23 -22.17
CA THR A 19 -1.98 -10.18 -21.95
C THR A 19 -0.83 -9.50 -21.22
N LEU A 20 -0.39 -10.08 -20.09
CA LEU A 20 0.90 -9.75 -19.50
C LEU A 20 1.97 -10.61 -20.17
N MET A 21 2.93 -9.96 -20.81
CA MET A 21 3.89 -10.63 -21.69
C MET A 21 5.12 -11.19 -20.95
N HIS A 22 5.31 -10.85 -19.68
CA HIS A 22 6.48 -11.29 -18.92
C HIS A 22 6.19 -11.31 -17.42
N GLU A 23 5.86 -12.48 -16.90
CA GLU A 23 5.61 -12.69 -15.49
C GLU A 23 5.99 -14.13 -15.12
N HIS A 24 6.21 -14.41 -13.84
CA HIS A 24 6.64 -15.73 -13.39
C HIS A 24 5.80 -16.23 -12.23
N LEU A 25 5.13 -17.37 -12.44
CA LEU A 25 4.49 -18.09 -11.34
C LEU A 25 5.54 -18.55 -10.34
N MET A 26 6.67 -19.05 -10.86
CA MET A 26 7.80 -19.46 -10.05
C MET A 26 9.12 -19.43 -10.80
N ILE A 27 10.20 -19.18 -10.07
CA ILE A 27 11.58 -19.34 -10.54
C ILE A 27 12.36 -20.19 -9.53
N GLY A 28 13.26 -21.04 -10.04
CA GLY A 28 14.30 -21.69 -9.27
C GLY A 28 15.66 -21.44 -9.91
N TRP A 29 16.60 -20.85 -9.16
CA TRP A 29 17.96 -20.72 -9.67
C TRP A 29 18.62 -22.10 -9.83
N PRO A 30 19.50 -22.28 -10.84
CA PRO A 30 20.19 -23.54 -11.06
C PRO A 30 20.78 -24.12 -9.78
N GLY A 31 20.46 -25.37 -9.47
CA GLY A 31 20.87 -26.04 -8.23
C GLY A 31 19.82 -26.01 -7.12
N TRP A 32 18.66 -25.37 -7.32
CA TRP A 32 17.52 -25.42 -6.41
C TRP A 32 17.08 -26.87 -6.09
N GLU A 33 17.36 -27.82 -6.99
CA GLU A 33 17.08 -29.26 -6.85
C GLU A 33 17.71 -29.87 -5.59
N ALA A 34 18.79 -29.27 -5.07
CA ALA A 34 19.38 -29.67 -3.79
C ALA A 34 18.39 -29.56 -2.61
N GLU A 35 17.32 -28.78 -2.77
CA GLU A 35 16.24 -28.60 -1.78
C GLU A 35 14.89 -29.18 -2.21
N ALA A 36 14.89 -30.09 -3.19
CA ALA A 36 13.66 -30.66 -3.75
C ALA A 36 12.65 -31.22 -2.73
N PRO A 37 13.05 -31.83 -1.57
CA PRO A 37 12.09 -32.24 -0.55
C PRO A 37 11.27 -31.08 0.04
N ALA A 38 11.92 -29.93 0.31
CA ALA A 38 11.26 -28.75 0.85
C ALA A 38 10.38 -28.08 -0.21
N ASP A 39 10.87 -27.99 -1.45
CA ASP A 39 10.11 -27.49 -2.59
C ASP A 39 8.82 -28.30 -2.81
N ARG A 40 8.91 -29.64 -2.80
CA ARG A 40 7.73 -30.53 -2.89
C ARG A 40 6.74 -30.31 -1.74
N ALA A 41 7.22 -30.07 -0.52
CA ALA A 41 6.35 -29.78 0.61
C ALA A 41 5.63 -28.43 0.47
N ALA A 42 6.30 -27.43 -0.12
CA ALA A 42 5.75 -26.09 -0.34
C ALA A 42 4.84 -25.98 -1.58
N ARG A 43 4.89 -26.93 -2.53
CA ARG A 43 4.17 -26.82 -3.82
C ARG A 43 2.67 -26.54 -3.70
N ARG A 44 1.98 -27.10 -2.70
CA ARG A 44 0.55 -26.79 -2.47
C ARG A 44 0.32 -25.34 -2.06
N GLU A 45 1.21 -24.78 -1.26
CA GLU A 45 1.16 -23.37 -0.86
C GLU A 45 1.46 -22.47 -2.06
N HIS A 46 2.46 -22.83 -2.88
CA HIS A 46 2.78 -22.12 -4.13
C HIS A 46 1.59 -22.12 -5.09
N ALA A 47 0.96 -23.27 -5.32
CA ALA A 47 -0.24 -23.37 -6.15
C ALA A 47 -1.37 -22.48 -5.64
N LYS A 48 -1.64 -22.51 -4.33
CA LYS A 48 -2.62 -21.60 -3.73
C LYS A 48 -2.28 -20.13 -3.97
N ARG A 49 -1.03 -19.73 -3.75
CA ARG A 49 -0.58 -18.34 -3.96
C ARG A 49 -0.74 -17.90 -5.41
N CYS A 50 -0.36 -18.76 -6.37
CA CYS A 50 -0.48 -18.48 -7.79
C CYS A 50 -1.94 -18.39 -8.22
N VAL A 51 -2.82 -19.30 -7.77
CA VAL A 51 -4.26 -19.25 -8.05
C VAL A 51 -4.87 -17.97 -7.47
N ASP A 52 -4.63 -17.67 -6.20
CA ASP A 52 -5.18 -16.48 -5.55
C ASP A 52 -4.78 -15.20 -6.31
N ARG A 53 -3.49 -15.07 -6.67
CA ARG A 53 -2.97 -13.91 -7.40
C ARG A 53 -3.48 -13.83 -8.85
N MET A 54 -3.59 -14.97 -9.54
CA MET A 54 -4.09 -15.01 -10.91
C MET A 54 -5.59 -14.66 -10.97
N LEU A 55 -6.39 -15.09 -9.98
CA LEU A 55 -7.79 -14.66 -9.84
C LEU A 55 -7.90 -13.14 -9.65
N GLU A 56 -7.01 -12.54 -8.84
CA GLU A 56 -6.96 -11.09 -8.67
C GLU A 56 -6.67 -10.36 -9.98
N LEU A 57 -5.72 -10.85 -10.78
CA LEU A 57 -5.41 -10.27 -12.09
C LEU A 57 -6.54 -10.46 -13.09
N ARG A 58 -7.18 -11.63 -13.10
CA ARG A 58 -8.35 -11.90 -13.94
C ARG A 58 -9.50 -10.93 -13.65
N ASP A 59 -9.77 -10.68 -12.36
CA ASP A 59 -10.82 -9.76 -11.93
C ASP A 59 -10.51 -8.29 -12.33
N LEU A 60 -9.26 -7.99 -12.70
CA LEU A 60 -8.84 -6.71 -13.29
C LEU A 60 -8.87 -6.70 -14.83
N GLY A 61 -9.28 -7.80 -15.45
CA GLY A 61 -9.42 -7.94 -16.89
C GLY A 61 -8.30 -8.71 -17.59
N LEU A 62 -7.35 -9.32 -16.85
CA LEU A 62 -6.34 -10.18 -17.45
C LEU A 62 -6.98 -11.43 -18.05
N ALA A 63 -6.65 -11.74 -19.30
CA ALA A 63 -7.14 -12.93 -19.99
C ALA A 63 -6.02 -13.93 -20.30
N THR A 64 -4.80 -13.45 -20.54
CA THR A 64 -3.62 -14.28 -20.81
C THR A 64 -2.39 -13.82 -20.04
N PHE A 65 -1.53 -14.77 -19.72
CA PHE A 65 -0.30 -14.61 -18.98
C PHE A 65 0.81 -15.38 -19.72
N LEU A 66 1.90 -14.72 -20.10
CA LEU A 66 3.08 -15.40 -20.62
C LEU A 66 4.08 -15.60 -19.48
N ASP A 67 4.42 -16.86 -19.19
CA ASP A 67 5.51 -17.25 -18.29
C ASP A 67 6.73 -17.66 -19.11
N PRO A 68 7.71 -16.75 -19.32
CA PRO A 68 8.85 -17.03 -20.15
C PRO A 68 9.98 -17.76 -19.38
N CYS A 69 9.66 -18.47 -18.29
CA CYS A 69 10.65 -19.22 -17.52
C CYS A 69 11.26 -20.36 -18.36
N PRO A 70 12.57 -20.33 -18.70
CA PRO A 70 13.21 -21.33 -19.54
C PRO A 70 13.45 -22.66 -18.81
N ILE A 71 13.99 -23.64 -19.53
CA ILE A 71 14.21 -25.02 -19.05
C ILE A 71 15.06 -25.04 -17.77
N ASP A 72 16.06 -24.17 -17.69
CA ASP A 72 17.09 -24.16 -16.65
C ASP A 72 16.84 -23.19 -15.49
N LEU A 73 15.64 -22.58 -15.42
CA LEU A 73 15.21 -21.72 -14.30
C LEU A 73 14.04 -22.30 -13.49
N GLY A 74 13.90 -23.63 -13.51
CA GLY A 74 13.01 -24.34 -12.59
C GLY A 74 11.52 -24.25 -12.92
N ARG A 75 11.14 -23.95 -14.16
CA ARG A 75 9.73 -23.93 -14.62
C ARG A 75 8.96 -25.21 -14.22
N ASP A 76 7.65 -25.06 -13.97
CA ASP A 76 6.71 -26.16 -13.65
C ASP A 76 5.45 -26.00 -14.51
N VAL A 77 5.43 -26.67 -15.67
CA VAL A 77 4.32 -26.53 -16.64
C VAL A 77 3.02 -27.16 -16.15
N GLU A 78 3.10 -28.15 -15.25
CA GLU A 78 1.92 -28.77 -14.64
C GLU A 78 1.28 -27.80 -13.64
N LEU A 79 2.09 -27.03 -12.88
CA LEU A 79 1.58 -25.95 -12.04
C LEU A 79 0.90 -24.88 -12.88
N MET A 80 1.53 -24.50 -14.01
CA MET A 80 0.93 -23.53 -14.93
C MET A 80 -0.44 -24.03 -15.43
N ALA A 81 -0.55 -25.31 -15.81
CA ALA A 81 -1.82 -25.90 -16.21
C ALA A 81 -2.85 -25.93 -15.07
N GLU A 82 -2.45 -26.30 -13.87
CA GLU A 82 -3.29 -26.28 -12.66
C GLU A 82 -3.86 -24.87 -12.39
N VAL A 83 -3.00 -23.84 -12.44
CA VAL A 83 -3.41 -22.45 -12.23
C VAL A 83 -4.32 -21.95 -13.36
N ALA A 84 -3.99 -22.26 -14.62
CA ALA A 84 -4.81 -21.88 -15.77
C ALA A 84 -6.22 -22.49 -15.68
N GLN A 85 -6.32 -23.78 -15.34
CA GLN A 85 -7.60 -24.47 -15.16
C GLN A 85 -8.40 -23.92 -13.99
N ALA A 86 -7.75 -23.65 -12.86
CA ALA A 86 -8.42 -23.14 -11.67
C ALA A 86 -8.94 -21.70 -11.82
N THR A 87 -8.27 -20.88 -12.64
CA THR A 87 -8.59 -19.45 -12.77
C THR A 87 -9.35 -19.09 -14.03
N GLY A 88 -9.19 -19.88 -15.09
CA GLY A 88 -9.68 -19.56 -16.44
C GLY A 88 -8.78 -18.59 -17.21
N VAL A 89 -7.64 -18.15 -16.64
CA VAL A 89 -6.64 -17.34 -17.34
C VAL A 89 -5.75 -18.26 -18.17
N ARG A 90 -5.51 -17.90 -19.43
CA ARG A 90 -4.61 -18.67 -20.31
C ARG A 90 -3.16 -18.43 -19.90
N ILE A 91 -2.36 -19.49 -19.82
CA ILE A 91 -0.91 -19.36 -19.59
C ILE A 91 -0.15 -19.89 -20.81
N VAL A 92 0.75 -19.09 -21.36
CA VAL A 92 1.73 -19.51 -22.36
C VAL A 92 3.02 -19.84 -21.62
N CYS A 93 3.60 -21.01 -21.83
CA CYS A 93 4.89 -21.38 -21.23
C CYS A 93 6.01 -21.37 -22.28
N ALA A 94 7.25 -21.20 -21.83
CA ALA A 94 8.42 -21.18 -22.68
C ALA A 94 9.19 -22.52 -22.72
N THR A 95 9.82 -22.79 -23.86
CA THR A 95 11.05 -23.60 -23.95
C THR A 95 12.26 -22.66 -23.97
N GLY A 96 13.48 -23.20 -24.15
CA GLY A 96 14.69 -22.39 -24.28
C GLY A 96 15.59 -22.41 -23.05
N LEU A 97 16.65 -21.61 -23.05
CA LEU A 97 17.71 -21.61 -22.04
C LEU A 97 18.11 -20.19 -21.65
N TYR A 98 18.50 -20.03 -20.39
CA TYR A 98 18.94 -18.75 -19.84
C TYR A 98 20.42 -18.44 -20.14
N LYS A 99 20.90 -17.30 -19.60
CA LYS A 99 22.25 -16.79 -19.83
C LYS A 99 23.29 -17.60 -19.07
N GLU A 100 24.54 -17.54 -19.50
CA GLU A 100 25.57 -18.51 -19.07
C GLU A 100 25.84 -18.48 -17.56
N ASP A 101 25.95 -17.30 -16.95
CA ASP A 101 26.38 -17.14 -15.55
C ASP A 101 25.25 -17.41 -14.52
N GLN A 102 24.00 -17.41 -14.95
CA GLN A 102 22.82 -17.58 -14.09
C GLN A 102 21.87 -18.71 -14.53
N GLY A 103 22.17 -19.39 -15.64
CA GLY A 103 21.49 -20.59 -16.12
C GLY A 103 22.25 -21.87 -15.76
N ALA A 104 21.89 -22.99 -16.38
CA ALA A 104 22.52 -24.30 -16.15
C ALA A 104 23.42 -24.74 -17.34
N PRO A 105 24.44 -23.96 -17.75
CA PRO A 105 25.17 -24.19 -19.00
C PRO A 105 26.03 -25.47 -18.97
N ALA A 106 26.36 -25.98 -17.79
CA ALA A 106 27.29 -27.10 -17.62
C ALA A 106 26.86 -28.34 -18.42
N TYR A 107 25.56 -28.62 -18.47
CA TYR A 107 25.03 -29.76 -19.19
C TYR A 107 25.31 -29.66 -20.70
N PHE A 108 24.87 -28.59 -21.35
CA PHE A 108 25.03 -28.46 -22.80
C PHE A 108 26.46 -28.12 -23.23
N LYS A 109 27.26 -27.45 -22.38
CA LYS A 109 28.70 -27.31 -22.62
C LYS A 109 29.42 -28.65 -22.63
N PHE A 110 29.07 -29.54 -21.71
CA PHE A 110 29.62 -30.90 -21.69
C PHE A 110 29.17 -31.69 -22.92
N ARG A 111 27.88 -31.66 -23.24
CA ARG A 111 27.32 -32.32 -24.45
C ARG A 111 28.02 -31.85 -25.74
N ALA A 112 28.24 -30.55 -25.89
CA ALA A 112 28.91 -29.95 -27.05
C ALA A 112 30.37 -30.41 -27.24
N GLN A 113 31.00 -31.04 -26.25
CA GLN A 113 32.33 -31.66 -26.42
C GLN A 113 32.26 -32.95 -27.23
N PHE A 114 31.08 -33.56 -27.34
CA PHE A 114 30.86 -34.86 -28.00
C PHE A 114 29.98 -34.76 -29.25
N GLY A 115 29.57 -33.56 -29.65
CA GLY A 115 28.62 -33.36 -30.76
C GLY A 115 28.33 -31.89 -31.05
N ASP A 116 27.33 -31.66 -31.91
CA ASP A 116 26.85 -30.32 -32.24
C ASP A 116 25.88 -29.84 -31.15
N GLY A 117 26.38 -29.00 -30.24
CA GLY A 117 25.57 -28.43 -29.16
C GLY A 117 24.38 -27.61 -29.63
N VAL A 118 24.48 -26.90 -30.76
CA VAL A 118 23.37 -26.13 -31.33
C VAL A 118 22.27 -27.08 -31.79
N LYS A 119 22.64 -28.16 -32.46
CA LYS A 119 21.69 -29.20 -32.88
C LYS A 119 20.98 -29.84 -31.69
N GLU A 120 21.72 -30.21 -30.64
CA GLU A 120 21.13 -30.83 -29.44
C GLU A 120 20.13 -29.91 -28.73
N MET A 121 20.46 -28.63 -28.55
CA MET A 121 19.52 -27.64 -28.01
C MET A 121 18.29 -27.47 -28.90
N THR A 122 18.50 -27.40 -30.23
CA THR A 122 17.43 -27.27 -31.23
C THR A 122 16.44 -28.43 -31.15
N GLU A 123 16.93 -29.66 -31.05
CA GLU A 123 16.10 -30.87 -30.92
C GLU A 123 15.25 -30.86 -29.65
N VAL A 124 15.81 -30.40 -28.52
CA VAL A 124 15.04 -30.23 -27.27
C VAL A 124 13.95 -29.19 -27.44
N PHE A 125 14.28 -28.02 -28.01
CA PHE A 125 13.29 -26.94 -28.21
C PHE A 125 12.16 -27.41 -29.14
N ILE A 126 12.49 -28.01 -30.29
CA ILE A 126 11.48 -28.51 -31.23
C ILE A 126 10.56 -29.53 -30.54
N ARG A 127 11.13 -30.50 -29.81
CA ARG A 127 10.33 -31.51 -29.10
C ARG A 127 9.33 -30.88 -28.13
N GLU A 128 9.74 -29.87 -27.36
CA GLU A 128 8.83 -29.20 -26.42
C GLU A 128 7.76 -28.34 -27.11
N LEU A 129 8.04 -27.86 -28.32
CA LEU A 129 7.11 -27.08 -29.13
C LEU A 129 6.10 -27.97 -29.87
N THR A 130 6.49 -29.18 -30.28
CA THR A 130 5.67 -30.07 -31.12
C THR A 130 4.99 -31.20 -30.36
N GLU A 131 5.69 -31.79 -29.38
CA GLU A 131 5.25 -32.98 -28.63
C GLU A 131 4.87 -32.64 -27.18
N GLY A 132 5.70 -31.85 -26.49
CA GLY A 132 5.45 -31.38 -25.13
C GLY A 132 6.68 -31.42 -24.22
N VAL A 133 6.55 -30.80 -23.05
CA VAL A 133 7.60 -30.74 -22.03
C VAL A 133 7.65 -32.05 -21.25
N GLY A 134 8.76 -32.77 -21.36
CA GLY A 134 8.91 -34.11 -20.76
C GLY A 134 7.83 -35.05 -21.26
N GLU A 135 7.13 -35.71 -20.34
CA GLU A 135 6.01 -36.63 -20.65
C GLU A 135 4.63 -35.98 -20.43
N THR A 136 4.58 -34.67 -20.18
CA THR A 136 3.34 -33.98 -19.78
C THR A 136 2.34 -33.78 -20.92
N GLY A 137 2.81 -33.82 -22.17
CA GLY A 137 2.02 -33.43 -23.36
C GLY A 137 1.71 -31.92 -23.44
N ILE A 138 2.17 -31.11 -22.48
CA ILE A 138 2.00 -29.66 -22.48
C ILE A 138 3.06 -29.04 -23.37
N ARG A 139 2.65 -28.36 -24.44
CA ARG A 139 3.55 -27.75 -25.43
C ARG A 139 3.86 -26.30 -25.09
N ALA A 140 5.13 -25.91 -25.28
CA ALA A 140 5.56 -24.53 -25.18
C ALA A 140 4.98 -23.68 -26.32
N GLY A 141 4.72 -22.40 -26.03
CA GLY A 141 4.18 -21.43 -27.00
C GLY A 141 5.12 -20.28 -27.33
N VAL A 142 6.29 -20.24 -26.71
CA VAL A 142 7.37 -19.28 -27.00
C VAL A 142 8.74 -19.91 -26.75
N ILE A 143 9.78 -19.37 -27.38
CA ILE A 143 11.19 -19.74 -27.12
C ILE A 143 11.86 -18.61 -26.33
N LYS A 144 12.35 -18.90 -25.12
CA LYS A 144 13.11 -17.95 -24.30
C LYS A 144 14.61 -18.14 -24.49
N VAL A 145 15.33 -17.05 -24.75
CA VAL A 145 16.80 -17.01 -24.79
C VAL A 145 17.32 -15.79 -24.06
N ALA A 146 18.58 -15.80 -23.64
CA ALA A 146 19.15 -14.72 -22.84
C ALA A 146 20.64 -14.52 -23.13
N THR A 147 21.12 -13.29 -22.91
CA THR A 147 22.55 -12.98 -22.96
C THR A 147 23.01 -12.27 -21.70
N SER A 148 24.30 -12.37 -21.41
CA SER A 148 24.96 -11.66 -20.32
C SER A 148 25.01 -10.14 -20.53
N ALA A 149 25.27 -9.39 -19.46
CA ALA A 149 25.49 -7.95 -19.56
C ALA A 149 26.74 -7.64 -20.40
N HIS A 150 26.59 -6.77 -21.41
CA HIS A 150 27.66 -6.25 -22.26
C HIS A 150 28.44 -7.31 -23.07
N LYS A 151 27.95 -8.55 -23.15
CA LYS A 151 28.57 -9.62 -23.94
C LYS A 151 27.57 -10.70 -24.33
N ILE A 152 27.82 -11.35 -25.46
CA ILE A 152 27.22 -12.63 -25.83
C ILE A 152 28.33 -13.67 -25.77
N THR A 153 28.22 -14.64 -24.87
CA THR A 153 29.24 -15.70 -24.76
C THR A 153 29.11 -16.73 -25.89
N PRO A 154 30.13 -17.57 -26.13
CA PRO A 154 30.00 -18.67 -27.10
C PRO A 154 28.85 -19.63 -26.76
N TYR A 155 28.55 -19.83 -25.47
CA TYR A 155 27.39 -20.62 -25.04
C TYR A 155 26.07 -19.94 -25.42
N GLU A 156 25.94 -18.66 -25.10
CA GLU A 156 24.72 -17.88 -25.39
C GLU A 156 24.49 -17.74 -26.90
N GLU A 157 25.54 -17.60 -27.70
CA GLU A 157 25.44 -17.63 -29.16
C GLU A 157 24.93 -18.98 -29.66
N MET A 158 25.40 -20.11 -29.11
CA MET A 158 24.84 -21.43 -29.45
C MET A 158 23.35 -21.51 -29.12
N VAL A 159 22.93 -20.98 -27.96
CA VAL A 159 21.52 -20.95 -27.53
C VAL A 159 20.67 -20.09 -28.49
N LEU A 160 21.14 -18.90 -28.87
CA LEU A 160 20.47 -18.02 -29.83
C LEU A 160 20.29 -18.70 -31.20
N ARG A 161 21.35 -19.34 -31.73
CA ARG A 161 21.28 -20.08 -32.99
C ARG A 161 20.33 -21.26 -32.92
N ALA A 162 20.30 -21.98 -31.79
CA ALA A 162 19.38 -23.09 -31.58
C ALA A 162 17.92 -22.61 -31.57
N ALA A 163 17.64 -21.49 -30.90
CA ALA A 163 16.31 -20.87 -30.90
C ALA A 163 15.88 -20.41 -32.29
N ALA A 164 16.79 -19.81 -33.07
CA ALA A 164 16.51 -19.41 -34.44
C ALA A 164 16.15 -20.61 -35.33
N ARG A 165 16.87 -21.72 -35.21
CA ARG A 165 16.59 -22.94 -35.97
C ARG A 165 15.27 -23.59 -35.54
N ALA A 166 14.98 -23.63 -34.24
CA ALA A 166 13.69 -24.11 -33.73
C ALA A 166 12.52 -23.22 -34.20
N HIS A 167 12.69 -21.90 -34.23
CA HIS A 167 11.72 -20.98 -34.79
C HIS A 167 11.48 -21.25 -36.28
N ARG A 168 12.55 -21.44 -37.07
CA ARG A 168 12.41 -21.70 -38.51
C ARG A 168 11.67 -22.99 -38.83
N GLU A 169 11.82 -24.01 -37.99
CA GLU A 169 11.11 -25.28 -38.14
C GLU A 169 9.63 -25.18 -37.71
N THR A 170 9.36 -24.47 -36.60
CA THR A 170 8.05 -24.53 -35.92
C THR A 170 7.17 -23.30 -36.13
N GLY A 171 7.76 -22.17 -36.52
CA GLY A 171 7.12 -20.86 -36.59
C GLY A 171 6.84 -20.21 -35.23
N VAL A 172 7.27 -20.80 -34.11
CA VAL A 172 6.99 -20.28 -32.76
C VAL A 172 7.88 -19.08 -32.45
N PRO A 173 7.34 -17.95 -31.95
CA PRO A 173 8.12 -16.72 -31.73
C PRO A 173 9.18 -16.85 -30.64
N ILE A 174 10.14 -15.93 -30.69
CA ILE A 174 11.27 -15.84 -29.74
C ILE A 174 11.08 -14.61 -28.86
N THR A 175 11.23 -14.78 -27.55
CA THR A 175 11.41 -13.68 -26.61
C THR A 175 12.77 -13.79 -25.98
N THR A 176 13.55 -12.71 -26.00
CA THR A 176 14.91 -12.72 -25.46
C THR A 176 14.94 -12.15 -24.04
N HIS A 177 16.14 -12.02 -23.48
CA HIS A 177 16.45 -11.33 -22.25
C HIS A 177 17.75 -10.57 -22.50
N THR A 178 17.70 -9.25 -22.35
CA THR A 178 18.90 -8.42 -22.26
C THR A 178 19.18 -8.15 -20.79
N ASP A 179 20.41 -8.38 -20.36
CA ASP A 179 20.85 -7.98 -19.04
C ASP A 179 21.29 -6.50 -19.08
N GLU A 180 20.86 -5.71 -18.10
CA GLU A 180 21.04 -4.24 -18.07
C GLU A 180 20.58 -3.51 -19.35
N GLY A 181 19.66 -4.09 -20.13
CA GLY A 181 19.22 -3.50 -21.40
C GLY A 181 20.30 -3.47 -22.48
N THR A 182 21.25 -4.41 -22.47
CA THR A 182 22.40 -4.46 -23.40
C THR A 182 22.33 -5.64 -24.37
N MET A 183 23.10 -5.58 -25.45
CA MET A 183 23.27 -6.65 -26.45
C MET A 183 22.03 -7.00 -27.30
N GLY A 184 20.94 -6.22 -27.23
CA GLY A 184 19.71 -6.51 -27.98
C GLY A 184 19.86 -6.38 -29.49
N VAL A 185 20.69 -5.45 -29.97
CA VAL A 185 20.99 -5.31 -31.41
C VAL A 185 21.76 -6.53 -31.91
N GLU A 186 22.72 -7.01 -31.15
CA GLU A 186 23.56 -8.16 -31.46
C GLU A 186 22.78 -9.47 -31.37
N GLN A 187 21.88 -9.61 -30.39
CA GLN A 187 20.91 -10.70 -30.36
C GLN A 187 20.08 -10.72 -31.65
N LEU A 188 19.60 -9.56 -32.09
CA LEU A 188 18.83 -9.43 -33.33
C LEU A 188 19.67 -9.77 -34.57
N ASP A 189 20.94 -9.36 -34.63
CA ASP A 189 21.86 -9.70 -35.71
C ASP A 189 22.06 -11.21 -35.83
N ILE A 190 22.27 -11.92 -34.71
CA ILE A 190 22.43 -13.37 -34.70
C ILE A 190 21.15 -14.08 -35.16
N LEU A 191 20.00 -13.70 -34.61
CA LEU A 191 18.72 -14.35 -34.90
C LEU A 191 18.28 -14.10 -36.36
N THR A 192 18.41 -12.87 -36.85
CA THR A 192 18.06 -12.52 -38.23
C THR A 192 19.06 -13.08 -39.24
N GLY A 193 20.35 -13.17 -38.88
CA GLY A 193 21.37 -13.85 -39.66
C GLY A 193 21.14 -15.35 -39.83
N GLU A 194 20.47 -16.00 -38.87
CA GLU A 194 19.98 -17.39 -38.99
C GLU A 194 18.64 -17.49 -39.74
N GLY A 195 18.06 -16.37 -40.19
CA GLY A 195 16.85 -16.31 -41.03
C GLY A 195 15.53 -16.11 -40.26
N VAL A 196 15.57 -15.68 -39.01
CA VAL A 196 14.36 -15.30 -38.26
C VAL A 196 13.89 -13.91 -38.72
N ALA A 197 12.59 -13.76 -39.01
CA ALA A 197 12.02 -12.45 -39.30
C ALA A 197 11.99 -11.59 -38.02
N PRO A 198 12.43 -10.31 -38.05
CA PRO A 198 12.43 -9.44 -36.86
C PRO A 198 11.09 -9.36 -36.13
N GLN A 199 9.98 -9.43 -36.87
CA GLN A 199 8.62 -9.35 -36.33
C GLN A 199 8.22 -10.59 -35.50
N ALA A 200 9.05 -11.63 -35.47
CA ALA A 200 8.89 -12.80 -34.62
C ALA A 200 9.73 -12.74 -33.33
N ILE A 201 10.42 -11.62 -33.08
CA ILE A 201 11.36 -11.45 -31.98
C ILE A 201 10.88 -10.32 -31.06
N ILE A 202 10.76 -10.63 -29.77
CA ILE A 202 10.67 -9.64 -28.69
C ILE A 202 12.04 -9.54 -28.02
N VAL A 203 12.66 -8.37 -28.04
CA VAL A 203 13.87 -8.09 -27.27
C VAL A 203 13.46 -7.71 -25.84
N GLY A 204 13.49 -8.70 -24.94
CA GLY A 204 13.00 -8.56 -23.57
C GLY A 204 13.91 -7.71 -22.68
N HIS A 205 13.34 -7.02 -21.70
CA HIS A 205 14.04 -6.10 -20.79
C HIS A 205 14.78 -4.95 -21.47
N SER A 206 14.29 -4.50 -22.62
CA SER A 206 14.85 -3.35 -23.32
C SER A 206 14.73 -2.07 -22.49
N ASP A 207 13.80 -2.03 -21.54
CA ASP A 207 13.61 -0.98 -20.54
C ASP A 207 14.64 -1.02 -19.38
N GLY A 208 15.62 -1.93 -19.42
CA GLY A 208 16.85 -1.81 -18.63
C GLY A 208 17.79 -0.69 -19.12
N SER A 209 17.50 -0.11 -20.28
CA SER A 209 18.19 1.04 -20.86
C SER A 209 17.20 2.16 -21.15
N SER A 210 17.64 3.41 -20.96
CA SER A 210 16.91 4.62 -21.35
C SER A 210 17.43 5.22 -22.67
N ASP A 211 18.31 4.52 -23.39
CA ASP A 211 18.89 4.98 -24.65
C ASP A 211 17.93 4.77 -25.82
N LEU A 212 17.30 5.86 -26.26
CA LEU A 212 16.38 5.84 -27.39
C LEU A 212 17.07 5.44 -28.70
N HIS A 213 18.36 5.72 -28.91
CA HIS A 213 19.04 5.31 -30.13
C HIS A 213 19.16 3.78 -30.21
N TYR A 214 19.48 3.15 -29.08
CA TYR A 214 19.50 1.70 -28.94
C TYR A 214 18.11 1.09 -29.22
N HIS A 215 17.04 1.66 -28.64
CA HIS A 215 15.67 1.20 -28.88
C HIS A 215 15.24 1.36 -30.35
N LEU A 216 15.46 2.54 -30.93
CA LEU A 216 15.09 2.84 -32.32
C LEU A 216 15.82 1.92 -33.30
N THR A 217 17.10 1.60 -33.04
CA THR A 217 17.87 0.68 -33.89
C THR A 217 17.20 -0.70 -34.02
N MET A 218 16.56 -1.19 -32.95
CA MET A 218 15.85 -2.47 -32.97
C MET A 218 14.43 -2.34 -33.55
N LEU A 219 13.72 -1.25 -33.21
CA LEU A 219 12.37 -0.98 -33.68
C LEU A 219 12.31 -0.75 -35.19
N ASP A 220 13.26 0.01 -35.75
CA ASP A 220 13.36 0.29 -37.20
C ASP A 220 13.60 -0.99 -38.03
N ARG A 221 14.21 -2.01 -37.41
CA ARG A 221 14.39 -3.34 -38.02
C ARG A 221 13.12 -4.20 -37.95
N GLY A 222 12.10 -3.76 -37.23
CA GLY A 222 10.80 -4.44 -37.10
C GLY A 222 10.69 -5.41 -35.94
N ALA A 223 11.63 -5.40 -34.99
CA ALA A 223 11.52 -6.18 -33.76
C ALA A 223 10.54 -5.54 -32.77
N TYR A 224 10.09 -6.33 -31.78
CA TYR A 224 9.33 -5.82 -30.64
C TYR A 224 10.25 -5.58 -29.45
N LEU A 225 9.93 -4.61 -28.60
CA LEU A 225 10.63 -4.35 -27.35
C LEU A 225 9.80 -4.76 -26.14
N GLY A 226 10.44 -5.49 -25.21
CA GLY A 226 9.91 -5.72 -23.88
C GLY A 226 10.21 -4.53 -22.98
N PHE A 227 9.17 -3.76 -22.66
CA PHE A 227 9.16 -2.79 -21.57
C PHE A 227 8.45 -3.44 -20.38
N ASP A 228 9.15 -4.40 -19.79
CA ASP A 228 8.53 -5.50 -19.07
C ASP A 228 9.00 -5.64 -17.62
N ARG A 229 9.60 -4.58 -17.05
CA ARG A 229 10.16 -4.57 -15.69
C ARG A 229 9.73 -3.35 -14.85
N PHE A 230 8.55 -2.80 -15.13
CA PHE A 230 7.99 -1.70 -14.33
C PHE A 230 7.82 -2.09 -12.86
N GLY A 231 8.24 -1.21 -11.95
CA GLY A 231 8.25 -1.42 -10.51
C GLY A 231 9.56 -2.04 -9.98
N LEU A 232 10.51 -2.42 -10.86
CA LEU A 232 11.83 -2.91 -10.49
C LEU A 232 12.88 -1.79 -10.52
N GLU A 233 12.65 -0.77 -9.68
CA GLU A 233 13.45 0.47 -9.55
C GLU A 233 14.94 0.20 -9.26
N LEU A 234 15.27 -0.93 -8.64
CA LEU A 234 16.66 -1.32 -8.36
C LEU A 234 17.45 -1.66 -9.62
N LEU A 235 16.79 -2.22 -10.64
CA LEU A 235 17.44 -2.62 -11.89
C LEU A 235 17.62 -1.41 -12.81
N HIS A 236 16.58 -0.59 -12.93
CA HIS A 236 16.59 0.65 -13.68
C HIS A 236 15.43 1.53 -13.18
N PRO A 237 15.64 2.83 -12.93
CA PRO A 237 14.61 3.68 -12.36
C PRO A 237 13.36 3.77 -13.25
N ASP A 238 12.17 3.62 -12.68
CA ASP A 238 10.93 3.70 -13.45
C ASP A 238 10.78 5.08 -14.08
N ARG A 239 11.26 6.15 -13.45
CA ARG A 239 11.25 7.49 -14.07
C ARG A 239 11.94 7.49 -15.44
N GLU A 240 13.05 6.76 -15.57
CA GLU A 240 13.81 6.65 -16.81
C GLU A 240 13.10 5.73 -17.81
N ARG A 241 12.54 4.59 -17.35
CA ARG A 241 11.67 3.72 -18.17
C ARG A 241 10.49 4.48 -18.76
N HIS A 242 9.78 5.26 -17.94
CA HIS A 242 8.65 6.07 -18.35
C HIS A 242 9.07 7.13 -19.38
N ALA A 243 10.21 7.80 -19.17
CA ALA A 243 10.70 8.80 -20.12
C ALA A 243 11.03 8.16 -21.48
N ALA A 244 11.71 7.01 -21.49
CA ALA A 244 12.00 6.28 -22.72
C ALA A 244 10.72 5.79 -23.42
N LEU A 245 9.80 5.17 -22.67
CA LEU A 245 8.52 4.71 -23.20
C LEU A 245 7.70 5.87 -23.82
N ILE A 246 7.55 6.98 -23.10
CA ILE A 246 6.84 8.16 -23.61
C ILE A 246 7.50 8.69 -24.88
N GLY A 247 8.84 8.71 -24.94
CA GLY A 247 9.60 9.08 -26.14
C GLY A 247 9.27 8.19 -27.34
N LEU A 248 9.29 6.87 -27.16
CA LEU A 248 8.98 5.90 -28.22
C LEU A 248 7.51 5.96 -28.66
N LEU A 249 6.58 6.16 -27.72
CA LEU A 249 5.16 6.35 -28.04
C LEU A 249 4.93 7.66 -28.81
N GLY A 250 5.70 8.71 -28.51
CA GLY A 250 5.67 9.97 -29.27
C GLY A 250 6.25 9.85 -30.69
N LEU A 251 6.86 8.71 -31.03
CA LEU A 251 7.42 8.37 -32.34
C LEU A 251 6.61 7.25 -33.04
N ASP A 252 5.37 6.98 -32.60
CA ASP A 252 4.44 6.02 -33.21
C ASP A 252 4.88 4.53 -33.20
N PHE A 253 5.68 4.13 -32.20
CA PHE A 253 6.11 2.73 -32.03
C PHE A 253 5.22 1.90 -31.08
N GLU A 254 4.02 2.37 -30.71
CA GLU A 254 3.16 1.73 -29.73
C GLU A 254 2.76 0.28 -30.10
N ARG A 255 2.79 -0.05 -31.39
CA ARG A 255 2.46 -1.39 -31.90
C ARG A 255 3.60 -2.39 -31.83
N GLN A 256 4.81 -1.95 -31.48
CA GLN A 256 6.01 -2.79 -31.36
C GLN A 256 6.50 -2.89 -29.91
N ILE A 257 5.75 -2.38 -28.93
CA ILE A 257 6.14 -2.41 -27.52
C ILE A 257 5.16 -3.29 -26.75
N VAL A 258 5.71 -4.18 -25.93
CA VAL A 258 4.93 -4.98 -24.97
C VAL A 258 5.24 -4.54 -23.55
N LEU A 259 4.22 -4.54 -22.67
CA LEU A 259 4.32 -4.10 -21.29
C LEU A 259 4.11 -5.26 -20.31
N SER A 260 4.92 -5.28 -19.25
CA SER A 260 4.80 -6.22 -18.11
C SER A 260 5.64 -5.74 -16.92
N HIS A 261 5.83 -6.59 -15.92
CA HIS A 261 6.54 -6.25 -14.67
C HIS A 261 7.66 -7.23 -14.30
N ASP A 262 7.76 -8.40 -14.94
CA ASP A 262 8.74 -9.45 -14.62
C ASP A 262 8.61 -9.90 -13.14
N THR A 263 7.36 -10.05 -12.67
CA THR A 263 7.12 -10.41 -11.26
C THR A 263 7.34 -11.89 -11.01
N VAL A 264 7.98 -12.23 -9.88
CA VAL A 264 8.18 -13.62 -9.43
C VAL A 264 7.32 -13.89 -8.21
N TRP A 265 6.38 -14.84 -8.30
CA TRP A 265 5.40 -15.06 -7.22
C TRP A 265 5.85 -16.09 -6.19
N CYS A 266 6.59 -17.11 -6.64
CA CYS A 266 7.12 -18.18 -5.81
C CYS A 266 8.59 -18.47 -6.16
N TRP A 267 9.36 -18.89 -5.18
CA TRP A 267 10.76 -19.30 -5.35
C TRP A 267 10.88 -20.80 -5.08
N ARG A 268 11.58 -21.52 -5.95
CA ARG A 268 12.00 -22.89 -5.68
C ARG A 268 13.31 -22.88 -4.89
N GLY A 269 13.41 -23.78 -3.92
CA GLY A 269 14.51 -23.77 -2.95
C GLY A 269 14.45 -22.55 -2.03
N ARG A 270 15.61 -22.11 -1.53
CA ARG A 270 15.68 -20.93 -0.66
C ARG A 270 15.38 -19.66 -1.45
N PRO A 271 14.48 -18.79 -0.93
CA PRO A 271 14.32 -17.47 -1.51
C PRO A 271 15.63 -16.68 -1.36
N PRO A 272 15.91 -15.74 -2.28
CA PRO A 272 17.05 -14.85 -2.12
C PRO A 272 16.91 -14.05 -0.82
N ILE A 273 18.00 -13.94 -0.06
CA ILE A 273 18.06 -13.03 1.10
C ILE A 273 18.30 -11.64 0.54
N LEU A 274 17.21 -10.92 0.30
CA LEU A 274 17.25 -9.51 -0.05
C LEU A 274 17.11 -8.67 1.24
N PRO A 275 17.92 -7.61 1.41
CA PRO A 275 17.65 -6.59 2.42
C PRO A 275 16.20 -6.10 2.33
N PRO A 276 15.52 -5.80 3.45
CA PRO A 276 14.12 -5.35 3.45
C PRO A 276 13.88 -4.12 2.57
N GLU A 277 14.90 -3.27 2.36
CA GLU A 277 14.87 -2.10 1.50
C GLU A 277 14.97 -2.44 0.00
N LEU A 278 15.38 -3.67 -0.34
CA LEU A 278 15.68 -4.15 -1.70
C LEU A 278 14.66 -5.19 -2.20
N MET A 279 13.61 -5.48 -1.44
CA MET A 279 12.47 -6.25 -1.96
C MET A 279 11.49 -5.27 -2.59
N PRO A 280 11.43 -5.13 -3.94
CA PRO A 280 10.33 -4.43 -4.57
C PRO A 280 9.05 -5.13 -4.14
N ASP A 281 8.16 -4.36 -3.52
CA ASP A 281 6.85 -4.82 -3.10
C ASP A 281 6.07 -5.11 -4.39
N PHE A 282 6.15 -6.34 -4.90
CA PHE A 282 5.35 -6.83 -6.01
C PHE A 282 3.84 -6.76 -5.72
N GLY A 283 3.44 -6.28 -4.54
CA GLY A 283 2.13 -5.75 -4.25
C GLY A 283 1.90 -4.39 -4.92
N VAL A 284 1.81 -4.37 -6.25
CA VAL A 284 0.90 -3.42 -6.90
C VAL A 284 -0.41 -3.52 -6.11
N ALA A 285 -0.90 -2.38 -5.63
CA ALA A 285 -2.15 -2.23 -4.92
C ALA A 285 -3.35 -2.58 -5.83
N CYS A 286 -3.43 -3.82 -6.31
CA CYS A 286 -4.57 -4.43 -6.94
C CYS A 286 -5.62 -4.64 -5.85
N ARG A 287 -6.46 -3.62 -5.66
CA ARG A 287 -7.90 -3.65 -5.31
C ARG A 287 -8.46 -4.88 -4.57
N ARG A 288 -7.76 -5.49 -3.61
CA ARG A 288 -8.33 -6.52 -2.74
C ARG A 288 -9.47 -5.91 -1.94
N ARG A 289 -10.64 -6.57 -1.92
CA ARG A 289 -11.72 -6.23 -0.99
C ARG A 289 -11.16 -6.24 0.44
N LEU A 290 -11.56 -5.26 1.23
CA LEU A 290 -11.27 -5.24 2.65
C LEU A 290 -11.98 -6.42 3.34
N PRO A 291 -11.39 -7.05 4.38
CA PRO A 291 -12.02 -8.13 5.10
C PRO A 291 -13.40 -7.75 5.62
N ASP A 292 -14.38 -8.64 5.43
CA ASP A 292 -15.72 -8.49 5.98
C ASP A 292 -15.66 -8.45 7.51
N GLY A 293 -16.28 -7.45 8.13
CA GLY A 293 -16.42 -7.42 9.59
C GLY A 293 -16.22 -6.06 10.20
N TRP A 294 -15.38 -5.24 9.56
CA TRP A 294 -14.99 -3.94 10.07
C TRP A 294 -16.19 -3.02 10.07
N THR A 295 -16.38 -2.29 11.17
CA THR A 295 -17.56 -1.46 11.36
C THR A 295 -17.27 -0.38 12.39
N TYR A 296 -17.53 0.86 12.03
CA TYR A 296 -17.32 2.01 12.90
C TYR A 296 -18.26 3.17 12.53
N VAL A 297 -18.32 4.19 13.39
CA VAL A 297 -19.09 5.42 13.17
C VAL A 297 -18.13 6.60 13.17
N THR A 298 -18.30 7.54 12.26
CA THR A 298 -17.47 8.75 12.15
C THR A 298 -18.32 9.95 11.71
N ARG A 299 -17.71 11.13 11.55
CA ARG A 299 -18.36 12.40 11.10
C ARG A 299 -19.69 12.68 11.80
N VAL A 300 -19.70 12.48 13.12
CA VAL A 300 -20.87 12.73 13.95
C VAL A 300 -20.99 14.22 14.23
N THR A 301 -22.13 14.80 13.85
CA THR A 301 -22.50 16.19 14.07
C THR A 301 -23.75 16.26 14.97
N PRO A 302 -24.31 17.45 15.26
CA PRO A 302 -25.57 17.52 15.98
C PRO A 302 -26.75 16.88 15.24
N THR A 303 -26.71 16.84 13.91
CA THR A 303 -27.83 16.41 13.07
C THR A 303 -27.48 15.30 12.09
N GLY A 304 -26.27 14.76 12.15
CA GLY A 304 -25.81 13.72 11.23
C GLY A 304 -24.74 12.83 11.80
N ALA A 305 -24.49 11.72 11.11
CA ALA A 305 -23.43 10.76 11.42
C ALA A 305 -23.18 9.86 10.19
N THR A 306 -21.97 9.33 10.08
CA THR A 306 -21.63 8.37 9.02
C THR A 306 -21.35 7.00 9.63
N VAL A 307 -22.07 5.98 9.17
CA VAL A 307 -21.84 4.58 9.53
C VAL A 307 -21.07 3.91 8.40
N VAL A 308 -19.94 3.29 8.73
CA VAL A 308 -19.05 2.64 7.74
C VAL A 308 -18.87 1.18 8.10
N TRP A 309 -18.91 0.30 7.10
CA TRP A 309 -18.61 -1.13 7.26
C TRP A 309 -18.05 -1.79 6.00
N THR A 310 -17.46 -2.97 6.18
CA THR A 310 -17.05 -3.85 5.08
C THR A 310 -17.98 -5.07 4.98
N GLY A 311 -18.41 -5.40 3.76
CA GLY A 311 -19.23 -6.59 3.44
C GLY A 311 -20.56 -6.29 2.74
N GLY A 312 -21.29 -7.35 2.39
CA GLY A 312 -22.41 -7.32 1.43
C GLY A 312 -23.75 -6.73 1.90
N ALA A 313 -23.82 -6.10 3.07
CA ALA A 313 -25.05 -5.44 3.50
C ALA A 313 -25.17 -4.05 2.86
N ASP A 314 -26.33 -3.75 2.26
CA ASP A 314 -26.58 -2.47 1.57
C ASP A 314 -27.48 -1.52 2.38
N VAL A 315 -27.99 -1.98 3.52
CA VAL A 315 -28.96 -1.21 4.32
C VAL A 315 -28.52 -1.17 5.77
N VAL A 316 -28.62 0.04 6.35
CA VAL A 316 -28.56 0.27 7.79
C VAL A 316 -29.90 0.83 8.28
N VAL A 317 -30.38 0.31 9.41
CA VAL A 317 -31.57 0.82 10.10
C VAL A 317 -31.14 1.36 11.46
N CYS A 318 -31.25 2.66 11.64
CA CYS A 318 -30.93 3.37 12.87
C CYS A 318 -32.20 3.75 13.63
N ARG A 319 -32.19 3.58 14.95
CA ARG A 319 -33.29 3.95 15.83
C ARG A 319 -32.75 4.68 17.04
N GLU A 320 -33.46 5.72 17.44
CA GLU A 320 -33.40 6.24 18.81
C GLU A 320 -34.26 5.34 19.72
N PRO A 321 -33.99 5.22 21.04
CA PRO A 321 -34.76 4.36 21.92
C PRO A 321 -36.29 4.44 21.76
N ASP A 322 -36.83 5.65 21.54
CA ASP A 322 -38.27 5.90 21.39
C ASP A 322 -38.65 6.52 20.02
N GLY A 323 -37.74 6.43 19.04
CA GLY A 323 -37.88 7.09 17.73
C GLY A 323 -38.34 6.15 16.61
N ARG A 324 -38.92 6.73 15.55
CA ARG A 324 -39.15 6.00 14.30
C ARG A 324 -37.82 5.54 13.68
N PRO A 325 -37.77 4.37 13.02
CA PRO A 325 -36.57 3.92 12.33
C PRO A 325 -36.22 4.84 11.16
N LEU A 326 -34.96 5.26 11.13
CA LEU A 326 -34.31 5.84 9.97
C LEU A 326 -33.61 4.72 9.20
N GLN A 327 -34.11 4.40 8.02
CA GLN A 327 -33.49 3.44 7.11
C GLN A 327 -32.69 4.20 6.06
N VAL A 328 -31.43 3.82 5.88
CA VAL A 328 -30.53 4.40 4.89
C VAL A 328 -29.88 3.29 4.07
N VAL A 329 -29.88 3.48 2.75
CA VAL A 329 -29.14 2.63 1.81
C VAL A 329 -27.71 3.14 1.75
N SER A 330 -26.72 2.25 1.89
CA SER A 330 -25.32 2.63 1.77
C SER A 330 -24.93 2.86 0.32
N THR A 331 -23.97 3.77 0.14
CA THR A 331 -23.21 3.87 -1.09
C THR A 331 -22.02 2.90 -1.02
N GLY A 332 -21.60 2.39 -2.18
CA GLY A 332 -20.33 1.68 -2.30
C GLY A 332 -19.16 2.65 -2.16
N GLY A 333 -18.05 2.15 -1.61
CA GLY A 333 -16.76 2.82 -1.55
C GLY A 333 -15.63 1.89 -2.02
N PRO A 334 -14.37 2.36 -1.97
CA PRO A 334 -13.21 1.58 -2.37
C PRO A 334 -13.16 0.21 -1.67
N ARG A 335 -12.68 -0.82 -2.38
CA ARG A 335 -12.41 -2.15 -1.82
C ARG A 335 -13.58 -2.78 -1.04
N GLY A 336 -14.83 -2.56 -1.48
CA GLY A 336 -16.01 -3.17 -0.85
C GLY A 336 -16.46 -2.50 0.46
N LEU A 337 -15.98 -1.28 0.72
CA LEU A 337 -16.48 -0.43 1.79
C LEU A 337 -17.94 -0.02 1.51
N ARG A 338 -18.73 0.10 2.56
CA ARG A 338 -20.10 0.59 2.54
C ARG A 338 -20.21 1.78 3.46
N VAL A 339 -20.84 2.84 2.97
CA VAL A 339 -20.97 4.11 3.69
C VAL A 339 -22.43 4.52 3.72
N ALA A 340 -22.98 4.71 4.91
CA ALA A 340 -24.33 5.26 5.09
C ALA A 340 -24.27 6.58 5.83
N ARG A 341 -24.69 7.66 5.15
CA ARG A 341 -24.76 9.01 5.71
C ARG A 341 -26.15 9.24 6.31
N LEU A 342 -26.20 9.48 7.61
CA LEU A 342 -27.40 9.79 8.36
C LEU A 342 -27.54 11.31 8.47
N ALA A 343 -28.74 11.82 8.22
CA ALA A 343 -29.09 13.23 8.35
C ALA A 343 -30.41 13.39 9.10
N GLY A 344 -30.72 14.62 9.55
CA GLY A 344 -31.95 14.91 10.29
C GLY A 344 -32.00 14.28 11.69
N LEU A 345 -30.84 13.95 12.27
CA LEU A 345 -30.76 13.41 13.62
C LEU A 345 -31.04 14.49 14.66
N ARG A 346 -31.49 14.09 15.85
CA ARG A 346 -31.65 14.99 16.98
C ARG A 346 -30.29 15.23 17.66
N PRO A 347 -29.96 16.49 18.03
CA PRO A 347 -28.77 16.77 18.82
C PRO A 347 -28.78 16.07 20.18
N ALA A 348 -27.60 15.71 20.68
CA ALA A 348 -27.41 15.11 22.00
C ALA A 348 -28.13 13.77 22.25
N SER A 349 -28.62 13.09 21.20
CA SER A 349 -29.41 11.86 21.24
C SER A 349 -28.58 10.61 20.95
N VAL A 350 -29.01 9.48 21.51
CA VAL A 350 -28.37 8.17 21.32
C VAL A 350 -29.08 7.39 20.22
N TYR A 351 -28.31 6.87 19.27
CA TYR A 351 -28.81 6.01 18.21
C TYR A 351 -28.18 4.63 18.29
N GLY A 352 -29.01 3.60 18.11
CA GLY A 352 -28.60 2.22 17.86
C GLY A 352 -28.92 1.86 16.41
N CYS A 353 -27.92 1.38 15.67
CA CYS A 353 -28.09 1.00 14.27
C CYS A 353 -27.85 -0.49 14.06
N ARG A 354 -28.61 -1.07 13.14
CA ARG A 354 -28.55 -2.46 12.70
C ARG A 354 -28.16 -2.49 11.23
N ILE A 355 -27.08 -3.19 10.90
CA ILE A 355 -26.52 -3.31 9.55
C ILE A 355 -26.86 -4.69 9.01
N GLY A 356 -27.49 -4.73 7.83
CA GLY A 356 -27.93 -5.96 7.16
C GLY A 356 -29.24 -6.54 7.71
N SER A 357 -29.81 -7.47 6.95
CA SER A 357 -31.10 -8.14 7.21
C SER A 357 -30.97 -9.54 7.82
N SER A 358 -29.77 -10.07 8.01
CA SER A 358 -29.53 -11.42 8.54
C SER A 358 -29.95 -11.62 10.01
N ASP A 359 -30.08 -12.88 10.43
CA ASP A 359 -30.41 -13.29 11.81
C ASP A 359 -29.41 -12.82 12.87
N ARG A 360 -28.17 -12.51 12.45
CA ARG A 360 -27.11 -11.96 13.32
C ARG A 360 -26.58 -10.64 12.76
N PRO A 361 -27.38 -9.57 12.82
CA PRO A 361 -27.00 -8.30 12.22
C PRO A 361 -25.90 -7.62 13.03
N ARG A 362 -24.98 -6.94 12.35
CA ARG A 362 -23.99 -6.10 13.02
C ARG A 362 -24.70 -4.90 13.62
N ARG A 363 -24.23 -4.44 14.79
CA ARG A 363 -24.84 -3.33 15.52
C ARG A 363 -23.81 -2.27 15.87
N VAL A 364 -24.16 -1.02 15.69
CA VAL A 364 -23.37 0.12 16.21
C VAL A 364 -24.25 0.98 17.11
N ARG A 365 -23.62 1.72 18.01
CA ARG A 365 -24.27 2.71 18.86
C ARG A 365 -23.40 3.96 18.90
N PHE A 366 -24.03 5.12 18.81
CA PHE A 366 -23.36 6.42 18.96
C PHE A 366 -24.30 7.44 19.59
N ARG A 367 -23.74 8.59 19.97
CA ARG A 367 -24.49 9.76 20.44
C ARG A 367 -24.14 10.94 19.53
N THR A 368 -25.13 11.68 19.06
CA THR A 368 -24.93 12.90 18.27
C THR A 368 -24.34 14.02 19.10
N ALA A 369 -23.62 14.94 18.45
CA ALA A 369 -23.05 16.09 19.14
C ALA A 369 -24.18 16.98 19.72
N PRO A 370 -23.95 17.68 20.83
CA PRO A 370 -24.90 18.70 21.30
C PRO A 370 -24.83 19.94 20.39
N ALA A 371 -25.96 20.64 20.21
CA ALA A 371 -26.03 21.83 19.35
C ALA A 371 -25.35 23.07 19.96
N GLY A 372 -25.24 23.15 21.29
CA GLY A 372 -24.68 24.29 22.02
C GLY A 372 -23.40 23.97 22.81
N PRO A 373 -22.73 24.98 23.38
CA PRO A 373 -21.49 24.83 24.11
C PRO A 373 -21.72 24.18 25.48
N VAL A 374 -21.94 22.87 25.52
CA VAL A 374 -22.15 22.11 26.76
C VAL A 374 -20.94 21.23 27.09
N PRO A 375 -20.79 20.81 28.36
CA PRO A 375 -19.73 19.90 28.76
C PRO A 375 -19.73 18.57 28.02
N PHE A 376 -18.54 18.06 27.69
CA PHE A 376 -18.35 16.71 27.18
C PHE A 376 -16.97 16.16 27.58
N THR A 377 -16.75 14.87 27.35
CA THR A 377 -15.44 14.22 27.55
C THR A 377 -15.16 13.36 26.34
N PHE A 378 -13.96 13.45 25.78
CA PHE A 378 -13.50 12.60 24.68
C PHE A 378 -12.18 11.90 25.05
N ALA A 379 -11.80 10.91 24.26
CA ALA A 379 -10.53 10.21 24.41
C ALA A 379 -9.62 10.51 23.21
N ALA A 380 -8.31 10.57 23.42
CA ALA A 380 -7.32 10.64 22.35
C ALA A 380 -6.19 9.61 22.57
N VAL A 381 -5.72 8.98 21.50
CA VAL A 381 -4.62 7.99 21.52
C VAL A 381 -3.95 7.95 20.15
N GLY A 382 -2.63 7.82 20.07
CA GLY A 382 -1.90 7.57 18.83
C GLY A 382 -1.11 6.27 18.90
N ASP A 383 -0.60 5.80 17.75
CA ASP A 383 0.46 4.79 17.69
C ASP A 383 0.07 3.44 18.33
N THR A 384 -1.15 2.99 18.03
CA THR A 384 -1.69 1.72 18.57
C THR A 384 -1.26 0.51 17.75
N GLY A 385 -0.58 0.73 16.61
CA GLY A 385 -0.51 -0.18 15.48
C GLY A 385 0.28 -1.47 15.65
N ASP A 386 0.60 -1.93 16.85
CA ASP A 386 1.31 -3.19 17.06
C ASP A 386 0.39 -4.37 17.45
N GLY A 387 -0.92 -4.10 17.62
CA GLY A 387 -1.91 -5.11 18.00
C GLY A 387 -1.67 -5.73 19.38
N SER A 388 -0.88 -5.07 20.24
CA SER A 388 -0.44 -5.63 21.50
C SER A 388 -1.57 -5.87 22.51
N ARG A 389 -1.27 -6.69 23.52
CA ARG A 389 -2.15 -6.86 24.69
C ARG A 389 -2.39 -5.53 25.41
N ALA A 390 -1.41 -4.63 25.39
CA ALA A 390 -1.49 -3.32 25.99
C ALA A 390 -2.46 -2.40 25.22
N ALA A 391 -2.37 -2.38 23.89
CA ALA A 391 -3.34 -1.69 23.02
C ALA A 391 -4.78 -2.21 23.24
N ALA A 392 -4.98 -3.53 23.35
CA ALA A 392 -6.28 -4.13 23.65
C ALA A 392 -6.78 -3.81 25.08
N ALA A 393 -5.89 -3.63 26.06
CA ALA A 393 -6.24 -3.19 27.40
C ALA A 393 -6.66 -1.72 27.42
N LEU A 394 -5.94 -0.86 26.69
CA LEU A 394 -6.30 0.54 26.48
C LEU A 394 -7.68 0.68 25.82
N ALA A 395 -7.96 -0.06 24.74
CA ALA A 395 -9.26 -0.02 24.08
C ALA A 395 -10.42 -0.37 25.05
N ARG A 396 -10.22 -1.34 25.96
CA ARG A 396 -11.19 -1.68 27.01
C ARG A 396 -11.35 -0.56 28.05
N ARG A 397 -10.24 0.07 28.46
CA ARG A 397 -10.24 1.19 29.40
C ARG A 397 -10.96 2.42 28.83
N ILE A 398 -10.65 2.78 27.58
CA ILE A 398 -11.31 3.86 26.85
C ILE A 398 -12.81 3.58 26.77
N LEU A 399 -13.21 2.37 26.40
CA LEU A 399 -14.63 2.00 26.32
C LEU A 399 -15.35 2.14 27.68
N ALA A 400 -14.69 1.73 28.78
CA ALA A 400 -15.24 1.87 30.13
C ALA A 400 -15.41 3.34 30.55
N GLY A 401 -14.53 4.23 30.05
CA GLY A 401 -14.59 5.67 30.28
C GLY A 401 -15.74 6.39 29.57
N ARG A 402 -16.46 5.70 28.66
CA ARG A 402 -17.61 6.21 27.89
C ARG A 402 -17.37 7.59 27.26
N PRO A 403 -16.28 7.79 26.50
CA PRO A 403 -16.03 9.05 25.82
C PRO A 403 -17.11 9.32 24.77
N ALA A 404 -17.32 10.59 24.46
CA ALA A 404 -18.22 11.07 23.42
C ALA A 404 -17.76 10.59 22.03
N PHE A 405 -16.44 10.61 21.79
CA PHE A 405 -15.75 10.10 20.60
C PHE A 405 -14.29 9.79 20.95
N LEU A 406 -13.62 9.08 20.05
CA LEU A 406 -12.20 8.76 20.08
C LEU A 406 -11.49 9.55 18.97
N VAL A 407 -10.52 10.38 19.35
CA VAL A 407 -9.52 10.91 18.42
C VAL A 407 -8.39 9.90 18.29
N HIS A 408 -8.07 9.48 17.07
CA HIS A 408 -6.86 8.69 16.82
C HIS A 408 -5.78 9.57 16.21
N LEU A 409 -4.62 9.67 16.86
CA LEU A 409 -3.54 10.59 16.52
C LEU A 409 -2.56 9.98 15.51
N GLY A 410 -3.05 9.20 14.54
CA GLY A 410 -2.23 8.53 13.51
C GLY A 410 -1.52 7.25 13.97
N ASP A 411 -0.91 6.57 13.00
CA ASP A 411 -0.22 5.29 13.08
C ASP A 411 -1.06 4.18 13.72
N MET A 412 -2.18 3.89 13.04
CA MET A 412 -3.16 2.90 13.49
C MET A 412 -2.70 1.45 13.29
N ALA A 413 -1.82 1.18 12.32
CA ALA A 413 -1.38 -0.17 11.95
C ALA A 413 0.04 -0.16 11.34
N TYR A 414 0.94 -0.98 11.86
CA TYR A 414 2.34 -1.12 11.44
C TYR A 414 2.54 -2.38 10.58
N PRO A 415 3.67 -2.51 9.85
CA PRO A 415 4.68 -1.50 9.61
C PRO A 415 4.26 -0.45 8.55
N GLY A 416 3.07 -0.51 7.96
CA GLY A 416 2.70 0.41 6.88
C GLY A 416 1.24 0.36 6.42
N GLY A 417 0.35 -0.06 7.31
CA GLY A 417 -1.09 0.14 7.11
C GLY A 417 -1.75 -0.75 6.05
N SER A 418 -1.20 -1.92 5.73
CA SER A 418 -1.88 -2.84 4.79
C SER A 418 -3.25 -3.29 5.34
N ALA A 419 -4.13 -3.82 4.49
CA ALA A 419 -5.41 -4.37 4.98
C ALA A 419 -5.22 -5.49 6.02
N ARG A 420 -4.11 -6.25 5.93
CA ARG A 420 -3.75 -7.27 6.92
C ARG A 420 -3.34 -6.64 8.25
N ASP A 421 -2.52 -5.60 8.18
CA ASP A 421 -2.02 -4.84 9.33
C ASP A 421 -3.23 -4.27 10.10
N TYR A 422 -4.12 -3.54 9.39
CA TYR A 422 -5.37 -3.04 9.95
C TYR A 422 -6.26 -4.12 10.58
N ALA A 423 -6.33 -5.31 9.97
CA ALA A 423 -7.10 -6.43 10.52
C ALA A 423 -6.56 -6.85 11.89
N ALA A 424 -5.24 -7.06 11.96
CA ALA A 424 -4.58 -7.65 13.11
C ALA A 424 -4.38 -6.65 14.25
N GLU A 425 -4.08 -5.39 13.91
CA GLU A 425 -3.50 -4.44 14.85
C GLU A 425 -4.46 -3.33 15.26
N PHE A 426 -5.46 -3.01 14.43
CA PHE A 426 -6.47 -2.01 14.74
C PHE A 426 -7.85 -2.62 14.98
N PHE A 427 -8.45 -3.22 13.94
CA PHE A 427 -9.85 -3.68 14.02
C PHE A 427 -10.04 -4.85 14.98
N ARG A 428 -9.05 -5.74 15.14
CA ARG A 428 -9.11 -6.82 16.14
C ARG A 428 -9.13 -6.28 17.59
N PRO A 429 -8.16 -5.48 18.06
CA PRO A 429 -8.19 -4.95 19.43
C PRO A 429 -9.25 -3.87 19.66
N TYR A 430 -9.52 -2.99 18.69
CA TYR A 430 -10.42 -1.84 18.84
C TYR A 430 -11.85 -2.09 18.36
N GLY A 431 -12.16 -3.19 17.65
CA GLY A 431 -13.47 -3.41 17.04
C GLY A 431 -14.67 -3.31 17.99
N ARG A 432 -14.52 -3.71 19.26
CA ARG A 432 -15.59 -3.52 20.28
C ARG A 432 -15.80 -2.05 20.65
N LEU A 433 -14.71 -1.28 20.72
CA LEU A 433 -14.74 0.16 21.00
C LEU A 433 -15.34 0.93 19.82
N LEU A 434 -14.87 0.66 18.59
CA LEU A 434 -15.30 1.33 17.36
C LEU A 434 -16.79 1.19 17.05
N ARG A 435 -17.43 0.10 17.51
CA ARG A 435 -18.88 -0.09 17.38
C ARG A 435 -19.71 0.71 18.38
N ARG A 436 -19.09 1.38 19.36
CA ARG A 436 -19.77 2.05 20.50
C ARG A 436 -19.34 3.49 20.72
N VAL A 437 -18.18 3.86 20.19
CA VAL A 437 -17.58 5.19 20.32
C VAL A 437 -17.19 5.65 18.91
N PRO A 438 -17.71 6.81 18.45
CA PRO A 438 -17.32 7.38 17.16
C PRO A 438 -15.82 7.59 17.04
N LEU A 439 -15.25 7.31 15.88
CA LEU A 439 -13.84 7.46 15.55
C LEU A 439 -13.62 8.74 14.72
N MET A 440 -12.65 9.55 15.13
CA MET A 440 -12.16 10.76 14.45
C MET A 440 -10.64 10.64 14.27
N PRO A 441 -10.14 10.01 13.19
CA PRO A 441 -8.71 9.77 13.01
C PRO A 441 -8.03 10.94 12.29
N THR A 442 -6.73 11.15 12.54
CA THR A 442 -5.80 11.87 11.65
C THR A 442 -4.76 10.87 11.11
N PRO A 443 -4.22 11.02 9.90
CA PRO A 443 -3.23 10.07 9.37
C PRO A 443 -1.82 10.35 9.91
N GLY A 444 -1.09 9.28 10.23
CA GLY A 444 0.35 9.31 10.50
C GLY A 444 1.22 8.95 9.30
N ASN A 445 2.54 8.91 9.51
CA ASN A 445 3.48 8.59 8.43
C ASN A 445 3.42 7.11 8.02
N HIS A 446 3.04 6.19 8.91
CA HIS A 446 2.79 4.80 8.53
C HIS A 446 1.43 4.61 7.85
N ASP A 447 0.48 5.50 8.13
CA ASP A 447 -0.85 5.47 7.53
C ASP A 447 -0.88 5.97 6.07
N LEU A 448 0.10 6.75 5.63
CA LEU A 448 0.14 7.31 4.26
C LEU A 448 1.20 6.66 3.37
N GLN A 449 1.73 5.50 3.76
CA GLN A 449 2.62 4.71 2.91
C GLN A 449 1.86 4.15 1.68
N PRO A 450 2.54 3.86 0.56
CA PRO A 450 1.91 3.37 -0.67
C PRO A 450 1.01 2.14 -0.48
N ARG A 451 1.39 1.22 0.42
CA ARG A 451 0.62 0.00 0.73
C ARG A 451 -0.55 0.19 1.69
N SER A 452 -0.73 1.40 2.22
CA SER A 452 -1.72 1.66 3.26
C SER A 452 -3.14 1.74 2.71
N VAL A 453 -4.10 1.16 3.43
CA VAL A 453 -5.53 1.30 3.16
C VAL A 453 -6.20 2.43 3.97
N TYR A 454 -5.43 3.28 4.65
CA TYR A 454 -5.97 4.38 5.45
C TYR A 454 -6.93 5.26 4.65
N ARG A 455 -6.53 5.68 3.43
CA ARG A 455 -7.37 6.57 2.60
C ARG A 455 -8.64 5.85 2.16
N ASP A 456 -8.55 4.59 1.77
CA ASP A 456 -9.73 3.79 1.43
C ASP A 456 -10.71 3.71 2.61
N LEU A 457 -10.17 3.56 3.84
CA LEU A 457 -10.97 3.43 5.04
C LEU A 457 -11.57 4.75 5.50
N PHE A 458 -10.76 5.81 5.61
CA PHE A 458 -11.10 7.01 6.38
C PHE A 458 -11.17 8.29 5.56
N ALA A 459 -10.83 8.28 4.27
CA ALA A 459 -11.03 9.46 3.42
C ALA A 459 -12.53 9.72 3.19
N PRO A 460 -12.91 10.97 2.87
CA PRO A 460 -14.28 11.32 2.52
C PRO A 460 -14.75 10.53 1.29
N ALA A 461 -15.82 9.76 1.42
CA ALA A 461 -16.27 8.82 0.39
C ALA A 461 -17.13 9.42 -0.76
N ALA A 462 -17.11 10.74 -1.05
CA ALA A 462 -17.67 11.33 -2.29
C ALA A 462 -17.41 12.85 -2.42
N ASP A 463 -17.50 13.31 -3.68
CA ASP A 463 -17.15 14.60 -4.31
C ASP A 463 -17.70 15.89 -3.68
N GLY A 464 -16.94 16.98 -3.85
CA GLY A 464 -17.31 18.35 -3.43
C GLY A 464 -16.61 18.85 -2.16
N GLU A 465 -15.58 18.17 -1.67
CA GLU A 465 -14.64 18.71 -0.69
C GLU A 465 -13.37 19.17 -1.44
N ASP A 466 -13.01 20.44 -1.22
CA ASP A 466 -12.02 21.21 -1.98
C ASP A 466 -10.68 20.49 -2.21
N ALA A 467 -10.02 20.80 -3.34
CA ALA A 467 -8.74 20.22 -3.77
C ALA A 467 -7.72 20.14 -2.61
N GLY A 468 -7.48 18.95 -2.04
CA GLY A 468 -6.45 18.79 -1.00
C GLY A 468 -6.31 17.46 -0.22
N GLY A 469 -7.34 16.63 -0.02
CA GLY A 469 -7.19 15.45 0.88
C GLY A 469 -7.03 15.83 2.37
N PRO A 470 -6.69 14.89 3.27
CA PRO A 470 -7.38 14.37 4.48
C PRO A 470 -7.55 15.33 5.70
N HIS A 471 -7.75 16.62 5.49
CA HIS A 471 -8.06 17.60 6.53
C HIS A 471 -9.57 17.69 6.77
N TYR A 472 -10.01 17.83 8.03
CA TYR A 472 -11.42 18.07 8.33
C TYR A 472 -11.60 18.75 9.70
N ALA A 473 -12.74 19.42 9.86
CA ALA A 473 -13.11 20.07 11.11
C ALA A 473 -14.52 19.66 11.55
N PHE A 474 -14.79 19.74 12.85
CA PHE A 474 -16.11 19.50 13.42
C PHE A 474 -16.29 20.18 14.77
N ASP A 475 -17.54 20.54 15.06
CA ASP A 475 -17.92 21.08 16.36
C ASP A 475 -18.45 19.98 17.28
N TRP A 476 -18.04 20.01 18.54
CA TRP A 476 -18.63 19.21 19.58
C TRP A 476 -18.77 20.01 20.87
N GLY A 477 -20.01 20.31 21.26
CA GLY A 477 -20.26 21.07 22.49
C GLY A 477 -19.48 22.39 22.51
N ALA A 478 -18.67 22.56 23.55
CA ALA A 478 -17.90 23.78 23.77
C ALA A 478 -16.60 23.88 22.93
N ALA A 479 -16.30 22.92 22.04
CA ALA A 479 -15.07 22.93 21.25
C ALA A 479 -15.32 22.83 19.75
N HIS A 480 -14.43 23.47 19.01
CA HIS A 480 -14.16 23.22 17.61
C HIS A 480 -12.88 22.37 17.50
N LEU A 481 -12.93 21.28 16.74
CA LEU A 481 -11.84 20.32 16.60
C LEU A 481 -11.43 20.19 15.14
N VAL A 482 -10.13 20.18 14.88
CA VAL A 482 -9.56 20.18 13.52
C VAL A 482 -8.49 19.10 13.39
N SER A 483 -8.67 18.22 12.41
CA SER A 483 -7.69 17.22 12.00
C SER A 483 -6.80 17.79 10.90
N VAL A 484 -5.48 17.70 11.09
CA VAL A 484 -4.50 18.06 10.07
C VAL A 484 -3.53 16.91 9.85
N SER A 485 -3.30 16.54 8.59
CA SER A 485 -2.28 15.56 8.22
C SER A 485 -0.90 16.18 8.28
N SER A 486 -0.08 15.78 9.26
CA SER A 486 1.30 16.29 9.38
C SER A 486 2.18 15.98 8.16
N PRO A 487 2.13 14.77 7.53
CA PRO A 487 2.99 14.48 6.37
C PRO A 487 2.65 15.30 5.13
N GLU A 488 1.41 15.78 5.01
CA GLU A 488 1.00 16.65 3.90
C GLU A 488 1.29 18.12 4.20
N PHE A 489 1.00 18.58 5.42
CA PHE A 489 1.23 19.97 5.83
C PHE A 489 2.72 20.37 5.86
N ALA A 490 3.59 19.38 6.04
CA ALA A 490 5.02 19.57 6.03
C ALA A 490 5.63 19.73 4.62
N ARG A 491 4.87 19.45 3.55
CA ARG A 491 5.34 19.61 2.16
C ARG A 491 5.49 21.08 1.76
N ASP A 492 6.33 21.34 0.76
CA ASP A 492 6.47 22.67 0.17
C ASP A 492 5.11 23.23 -0.28
N GLY A 493 4.88 24.51 0.03
CA GLY A 493 3.61 25.19 -0.21
C GLY A 493 2.51 24.89 0.83
N ALA A 494 2.74 23.98 1.78
CA ALA A 494 1.85 23.61 2.86
C ALA A 494 0.37 23.43 2.42
N PRO A 495 0.07 22.40 1.60
CA PRO A 495 -1.29 22.11 1.17
C PRO A 495 -2.26 22.11 2.36
N GLY A 496 -3.33 22.89 2.28
CA GLY A 496 -4.32 23.05 3.36
C GLY A 496 -4.04 24.18 4.37
N ALA A 497 -2.90 24.88 4.29
CA ALA A 497 -2.58 26.02 5.16
C ALA A 497 -3.64 27.12 5.13
N GLY A 498 -4.04 27.56 3.92
CA GLY A 498 -5.08 28.57 3.74
C GLY A 498 -6.44 28.14 4.29
N TRP A 499 -6.79 26.86 4.09
CA TRP A 499 -8.02 26.27 4.63
C TRP A 499 -8.02 26.27 6.16
N LEU A 500 -6.93 25.81 6.80
CA LEU A 500 -6.83 25.76 8.26
C LEU A 500 -6.93 27.16 8.87
N ALA A 501 -6.26 28.15 8.27
CA ALA A 501 -6.33 29.54 8.73
C ALA A 501 -7.77 30.09 8.66
N ALA A 502 -8.48 29.81 7.56
CA ALA A 502 -9.87 30.23 7.39
C ALA A 502 -10.83 29.51 8.38
N ASP A 503 -10.63 28.22 8.60
CA ASP A 503 -11.43 27.39 9.51
C ASP A 503 -11.28 27.85 10.97
N LEU A 504 -10.04 28.05 11.44
CA LEU A 504 -9.78 28.56 12.79
C LEU A 504 -10.33 29.97 13.01
N ALA A 505 -10.31 30.81 11.95
CA ALA A 505 -10.91 32.14 11.99
C ALA A 505 -12.45 32.06 12.09
N ALA A 506 -13.09 31.18 11.31
CA ALA A 506 -14.53 30.95 11.38
C ALA A 506 -14.96 30.41 12.77
N ALA A 507 -14.08 29.64 13.42
CA ALA A 507 -14.30 29.11 14.76
C ALA A 507 -13.95 30.09 15.91
N ALA A 508 -13.62 31.35 15.65
CA ALA A 508 -13.12 32.28 16.68
C ALA A 508 -14.09 32.49 17.87
N ALA A 509 -15.40 32.35 17.65
CA ALA A 509 -16.42 32.46 18.70
C ALA A 509 -16.53 31.21 19.60
N ARG A 510 -15.87 30.10 19.24
CA ARG A 510 -15.95 28.83 19.98
C ARG A 510 -15.15 28.90 21.28
N PRO A 511 -15.66 28.36 22.40
CA PRO A 511 -14.95 28.38 23.68
C PRO A 511 -13.64 27.58 23.72
N TRP A 512 -13.38 26.67 22.80
CA TRP A 512 -12.09 25.97 22.69
C TRP A 512 -11.84 25.61 21.24
N ARG A 513 -10.61 25.82 20.75
CA ARG A 513 -10.15 25.30 19.45
C ARG A 513 -9.06 24.28 19.70
N ILE A 514 -9.24 23.07 19.19
CA ILE A 514 -8.34 21.94 19.39
C ILE A 514 -7.88 21.44 18.03
N VAL A 515 -6.58 21.47 17.79
CA VAL A 515 -5.98 20.91 16.58
C VAL A 515 -5.36 19.57 16.93
N PHE A 516 -5.47 18.58 16.05
CA PHE A 516 -4.80 17.30 16.23
C PHE A 516 -4.11 16.86 14.94
N VAL A 517 -2.87 16.42 15.11
CA VAL A 517 -1.92 16.00 14.09
C VAL A 517 -1.30 14.66 14.51
N HIS A 518 -0.54 14.03 13.61
CA HIS A 518 0.25 12.87 14.01
C HIS A 518 1.61 13.29 14.56
N GLU A 519 2.46 13.93 13.75
CA GLU A 519 3.78 14.35 14.21
C GLU A 519 3.72 15.64 15.02
N PRO A 520 4.43 15.70 16.17
CA PRO A 520 4.43 16.89 17.00
C PRO A 520 5.33 18.00 16.41
N PRO A 521 4.86 19.25 16.32
CA PRO A 521 5.69 20.38 15.93
C PRO A 521 6.78 20.67 16.99
N TYR A 522 6.51 20.33 18.25
CA TYR A 522 7.44 20.43 19.37
C TYR A 522 7.53 19.09 20.09
N SER A 523 8.73 18.51 20.17
CA SER A 523 9.00 17.29 20.93
C SER A 523 10.43 17.30 21.51
N GLY A 524 10.59 16.76 22.72
CA GLY A 524 11.90 16.41 23.30
C GLY A 524 12.39 15.02 22.90
N GLY A 525 11.53 14.23 22.25
CA GLY A 525 11.77 12.86 21.81
C GLY A 525 12.84 12.72 20.71
N ALA A 526 13.12 11.46 20.37
CA ALA A 526 14.27 11.11 19.54
C ALA A 526 13.93 10.94 18.05
N LYS A 527 12.65 10.85 17.71
CA LYS A 527 12.20 10.53 16.36
C LYS A 527 12.34 11.72 15.42
N PHE A 528 12.52 11.39 14.14
CA PHE A 528 12.50 12.37 13.08
C PHE A 528 11.09 12.84 12.81
N THR A 529 10.92 14.13 12.57
CA THR A 529 9.69 14.76 12.09
C THR A 529 9.90 15.20 10.65
N VAL A 530 8.83 15.32 9.85
CA VAL A 530 8.98 15.89 8.50
C VAL A 530 9.43 17.35 8.58
N ALA A 531 10.45 17.68 7.78
CA ALA A 531 10.99 19.03 7.65
C ALA A 531 9.89 20.05 7.30
N GLY A 532 9.97 21.24 7.88
CA GLY A 532 9.03 22.33 7.60
C GLY A 532 7.69 22.28 8.37
N LEU A 533 7.33 21.16 9.01
CA LEU A 533 6.05 21.02 9.73
C LEU A 533 5.82 22.16 10.74
N ARG A 534 6.79 22.40 11.63
CA ARG A 534 6.69 23.49 12.63
C ARG A 534 6.53 24.85 11.95
N ALA A 535 7.33 25.12 10.92
CA ALA A 535 7.31 26.40 10.22
C ALA A 535 5.97 26.66 9.50
N ASN A 536 5.32 25.60 9.02
CA ASN A 536 4.05 25.69 8.28
C ASN A 536 2.83 25.71 9.22
N LEU A 537 2.85 24.92 10.29
CA LEU A 537 1.70 24.73 11.17
C LEU A 537 1.62 25.78 12.28
N GLU A 538 2.74 26.04 12.98
CA GLU A 538 2.74 26.86 14.20
C GLU A 538 2.25 28.30 14.00
N PRO A 539 2.66 29.02 12.93
CA PRO A 539 2.14 30.37 12.69
C PRO A 539 0.61 30.41 12.55
N ILE A 540 0.01 29.35 12.01
CA ILE A 540 -1.44 29.29 11.75
C ILE A 540 -2.18 28.97 13.04
N VAL A 541 -1.73 27.97 13.80
CA VAL A 541 -2.39 27.57 15.05
C VAL A 541 -2.25 28.64 16.13
N GLU A 542 -1.10 29.33 16.22
CA GLU A 542 -0.90 30.40 17.20
C GLU A 542 -1.73 31.66 16.87
N ARG A 543 -1.71 32.14 15.63
CA ARG A 543 -2.56 33.29 15.20
C ARG A 543 -4.05 32.95 15.23
N GLY A 544 -4.38 31.70 14.88
CA GLY A 544 -5.72 31.13 15.04
C GLY A 544 -6.10 30.89 16.50
N ARG A 545 -5.21 31.18 17.46
CA ARG A 545 -5.41 31.05 18.91
C ARG A 545 -5.95 29.66 19.30
N ALA A 546 -5.40 28.61 18.70
CA ALA A 546 -5.65 27.24 19.10
C ALA A 546 -5.28 27.06 20.59
N ASP A 547 -6.17 26.44 21.35
CA ASP A 547 -5.99 26.28 22.79
C ASP A 547 -5.14 25.04 23.13
N LEU A 548 -5.23 24.01 22.28
CA LEU A 548 -4.59 22.71 22.44
C LEU A 548 -4.23 22.11 21.07
N VAL A 549 -3.00 21.64 20.95
CA VAL A 549 -2.51 20.79 19.86
C VAL A 549 -2.23 19.40 20.42
N LEU A 550 -2.83 18.37 19.84
CA LEU A 550 -2.61 16.96 20.18
C LEU A 550 -1.78 16.28 19.08
N ALA A 551 -0.80 15.47 19.48
CA ALA A 551 0.06 14.72 18.58
C ALA A 551 0.33 13.29 19.08
N GLY A 552 0.75 12.39 18.18
CA GLY A 552 1.27 11.05 18.45
C GLY A 552 2.76 10.96 18.11
N HIS A 553 3.14 9.94 17.33
CA HIS A 553 4.47 9.69 16.73
C HIS A 553 5.57 9.32 17.71
N GLU A 554 5.78 10.14 18.73
CA GLU A 554 6.69 9.83 19.84
C GLU A 554 5.97 8.87 20.78
N HIS A 555 6.55 7.68 21.00
CA HIS A 555 5.94 6.58 21.73
C HIS A 555 6.08 6.78 23.25
N LEU A 556 5.64 7.95 23.71
CA LEU A 556 5.69 8.42 25.08
C LEU A 556 4.53 9.43 25.32
N TYR A 557 4.35 9.81 26.58
CA TYR A 557 3.56 10.99 26.94
C TYR A 557 4.49 12.18 27.07
N GLU A 558 4.15 13.31 26.47
CA GLU A 558 4.87 14.57 26.69
C GLU A 558 3.91 15.76 26.72
N ARG A 559 4.16 16.72 27.61
CA ARG A 559 3.40 17.96 27.70
C ARG A 559 4.33 19.16 27.74
N SER A 560 4.08 20.10 26.84
CA SER A 560 4.79 21.36 26.79
C SER A 560 4.29 22.37 27.83
N VAL A 561 5.07 23.41 28.09
CA VAL A 561 4.54 24.72 28.49
C VAL A 561 3.80 25.38 27.29
N PRO A 562 2.95 26.40 27.50
CA PRO A 562 2.30 27.06 26.37
C PRO A 562 3.30 27.72 25.40
N ALA A 563 3.10 27.54 24.10
CA ALA A 563 3.88 28.18 23.04
C ALA A 563 3.28 29.51 22.59
N CYS A 564 4.17 30.45 22.26
CA CYS A 564 3.90 31.76 21.65
C CYS A 564 5.09 32.22 20.79
N ALA A 565 5.66 31.29 20.01
CA ALA A 565 6.86 31.52 19.22
C ALA A 565 6.62 32.41 17.99
N TYR A 566 5.39 32.47 17.50
CA TYR A 566 4.98 33.16 16.27
C TYR A 566 3.90 34.23 16.51
N ALA A 567 3.15 34.16 17.61
CA ALA A 567 2.21 35.20 18.04
C ALA A 567 2.22 35.37 19.57
N GLY A 568 2.55 36.57 20.07
CA GLY A 568 2.77 36.85 21.50
C GLY A 568 1.52 36.72 22.37
N GLU A 569 0.33 36.81 21.78
CA GLU A 569 -0.97 36.56 22.41
C GLU A 569 -1.34 35.08 22.47
N ALA A 570 -0.63 34.22 21.74
CA ALA A 570 -0.93 32.79 21.68
C ALA A 570 -0.56 32.13 23.01
N ARG A 571 -1.30 31.08 23.34
CA ARG A 571 -1.04 30.26 24.52
C ARG A 571 -1.20 28.81 24.11
N THR A 572 -0.65 28.34 23.01
CA THR A 572 -1.00 26.99 22.52
C THR A 572 -0.40 25.91 23.43
N LEU A 573 -1.21 24.99 23.98
CA LEU A 573 -0.67 23.84 24.73
C LEU A 573 -0.40 22.69 23.77
N HIS A 574 0.79 22.10 23.79
CA HIS A 574 1.09 20.90 23.02
C HIS A 574 1.12 19.68 23.95
N VAL A 575 0.43 18.61 23.55
CA VAL A 575 0.43 17.34 24.26
C VAL A 575 0.66 16.21 23.25
N VAL A 576 1.71 15.42 23.50
CA VAL A 576 2.05 14.21 22.76
C VAL A 576 1.52 12.99 23.50
N SER A 577 0.85 12.09 22.78
CA SER A 577 0.22 10.88 23.30
C SER A 577 0.37 9.71 22.32
N GLY A 578 1.62 9.39 21.94
CA GLY A 578 1.93 8.23 21.10
C GLY A 578 2.21 6.94 21.87
N GLY A 579 1.92 6.88 23.16
CA GLY A 579 2.04 5.66 23.96
C GLY A 579 0.87 4.68 23.81
N GLY A 580 0.24 4.55 22.63
CA GLY A 580 -1.03 3.82 22.49
C GLY A 580 -0.94 2.30 22.42
N GLY A 581 0.25 1.74 22.34
CA GLY A 581 0.44 0.28 22.27
C GLY A 581 1.81 -0.13 21.78
N ALA A 582 2.37 0.63 20.84
CA ALA A 582 3.69 0.40 20.27
C ALA A 582 4.83 0.44 21.30
N ASN A 583 6.02 0.03 20.85
CA ASN A 583 7.25 0.07 21.65
C ASN A 583 7.49 1.48 22.19
N LEU A 584 7.73 1.61 23.49
CA LEU A 584 7.86 2.93 24.12
C LEU A 584 9.24 3.54 23.91
N ASP A 585 9.27 4.85 23.64
CA ASP A 585 10.49 5.62 23.49
C ASP A 585 11.05 6.06 24.86
N PRO A 586 12.38 6.19 25.00
CA PRO A 586 12.98 6.79 26.18
C PRO A 586 12.65 8.28 26.28
N VAL A 587 12.58 8.80 27.50
CA VAL A 587 12.34 10.24 27.75
C VAL A 587 13.67 10.99 27.83
N THR A 588 13.77 12.10 27.11
CA THR A 588 14.84 13.09 27.30
C THR A 588 14.28 14.31 28.06
N PRO A 589 14.80 14.63 29.26
CA PRO A 589 14.35 15.80 30.01
C PRO A 589 14.63 17.11 29.26
N HIS A 590 13.66 18.03 29.27
CA HIS A 590 13.81 19.33 28.62
C HIS A 590 12.94 20.38 29.33
N PRO A 591 13.43 21.62 29.57
CA PRO A 591 12.73 22.62 30.39
C PRO A 591 11.36 23.04 29.84
N ASN A 592 11.20 23.07 28.51
CA ASN A 592 9.92 23.41 27.88
C ASN A 592 8.89 22.26 27.93
N PHE A 593 9.30 21.07 28.39
CA PHE A 593 8.44 19.90 28.57
C PHE A 593 8.42 19.49 30.05
N PRO A 594 7.67 20.21 30.91
CA PRO A 594 7.64 19.98 32.36
C PRO A 594 7.14 18.59 32.75
N ARG A 595 6.58 17.82 31.82
CA ARG A 595 6.23 16.42 32.03
C ARG A 595 6.46 15.61 30.75
N ALA A 596 7.26 14.56 30.88
CA ALA A 596 7.41 13.51 29.88
C ALA A 596 7.50 12.15 30.59
N VAL A 597 6.79 11.14 30.08
CA VAL A 597 6.70 9.81 30.69
C VAL A 597 6.67 8.74 29.60
N SER A 598 7.61 7.79 29.64
CA SER A 598 7.58 6.59 28.80
C SER A 598 6.59 5.59 29.41
N ALA A 599 5.36 5.55 28.89
CA ALA A 599 4.30 4.67 29.39
C ALA A 599 3.21 4.44 28.36
N THR A 600 2.58 3.25 28.41
CA THR A 600 1.38 2.98 27.61
C THR A 600 0.17 3.70 28.21
N HIS A 601 -0.45 4.61 27.46
CA HIS A 601 -1.50 5.51 27.95
C HIS A 601 -2.45 6.00 26.85
N TYR A 602 -3.52 6.67 27.28
CA TYR A 602 -4.39 7.49 26.42
C TYR A 602 -4.73 8.79 27.15
N LEU A 603 -5.22 9.79 26.42
CA LEU A 603 -5.73 11.02 27.01
C LEU A 603 -7.23 10.92 27.26
N ARG A 604 -7.66 11.32 28.45
CA ARG A 604 -9.06 11.60 28.78
C ARG A 604 -9.23 13.11 28.93
N ILE A 605 -9.97 13.73 28.01
CA ILE A 605 -10.06 15.19 27.91
C ILE A 605 -11.50 15.61 28.19
N ARG A 606 -11.71 16.39 29.26
CA ARG A 606 -13.00 16.99 29.60
C ARG A 606 -12.99 18.45 29.19
N VAL A 607 -14.00 18.84 28.43
CA VAL A 607 -14.18 20.21 27.95
C VAL A 607 -15.51 20.75 28.45
N THR A 608 -15.50 21.97 28.94
CA THR A 608 -16.65 22.78 29.36
C THR A 608 -16.46 24.20 28.82
N PRO A 609 -17.48 25.05 28.72
CA PRO A 609 -17.30 26.43 28.25
C PRO A 609 -16.21 27.23 28.99
N ALA A 610 -16.04 26.96 30.29
CA ALA A 610 -15.10 27.68 31.14
C ALA A 610 -13.77 26.96 31.37
N ARG A 611 -13.67 25.65 31.06
CA ARG A 611 -12.52 24.83 31.45
C ARG A 611 -12.23 23.67 30.50
N LEU A 612 -10.95 23.47 30.20
CA LEU A 612 -10.35 22.31 29.56
C LEU A 612 -9.53 21.53 30.60
N ASP A 613 -9.69 20.21 30.71
CA ASP A 613 -8.96 19.32 31.65
C ASP A 613 -8.45 18.11 30.85
N VAL A 614 -7.14 17.98 30.71
CA VAL A 614 -6.45 16.88 30.01
C VAL A 614 -5.80 15.98 31.05
N ARG A 615 -6.05 14.67 30.94
CA ARG A 615 -5.43 13.66 31.81
C ARG A 615 -4.80 12.57 30.97
N ALA A 616 -3.52 12.28 31.19
CA ALA A 616 -2.89 11.07 30.69
C ALA A 616 -3.20 9.92 31.64
N VAL A 617 -3.80 8.84 31.13
CA VAL A 617 -4.28 7.71 31.91
C VAL A 617 -3.68 6.43 31.36
N ASP A 618 -3.02 5.66 32.22
CA ASP A 618 -2.40 4.38 31.83
C ASP A 618 -3.44 3.24 31.73
N VAL A 619 -2.96 2.04 31.39
CA VAL A 619 -3.79 0.82 31.32
C VAL A 619 -4.46 0.44 32.66
N SER A 620 -3.82 0.77 33.79
CA SER A 620 -4.31 0.48 35.15
C SER A 620 -5.40 1.47 35.60
N GLY A 621 -5.48 2.62 34.95
CA GLY A 621 -6.36 3.74 35.31
C GLY A 621 -5.66 4.80 36.17
N HIS A 622 -4.36 4.66 36.41
CA HIS A 622 -3.55 5.66 37.09
C HIS A 622 -3.35 6.88 36.20
N VAL A 623 -3.40 8.07 36.81
CA VAL A 623 -3.24 9.35 36.11
C VAL A 623 -1.76 9.72 36.13
N LEU A 624 -1.11 9.59 34.96
CA LEU A 624 0.31 9.89 34.79
C LEU A 624 0.59 11.39 34.86
N ASP A 625 -0.37 12.21 34.43
CA ASP A 625 -0.30 13.65 34.46
C ASP A 625 -1.69 14.28 34.31
N ARG A 626 -1.82 15.51 34.79
CA ARG A 626 -3.03 16.32 34.65
C ARG A 626 -2.67 17.76 34.40
N VAL A 627 -3.26 18.33 33.35
CA VAL A 627 -3.20 19.76 33.07
C VAL A 627 -4.60 20.30 32.82
N GLY A 628 -4.88 21.48 33.37
CA GLY A 628 -6.15 22.15 33.17
C GLY A 628 -5.94 23.60 32.76
N ARG A 629 -6.88 24.14 32.01
CA ARG A 629 -6.94 25.56 31.63
C ARG A 629 -8.31 26.12 31.91
N GLN A 630 -8.35 27.28 32.53
CA GLN A 630 -9.56 28.06 32.65
C GLN A 630 -9.62 29.10 31.52
N ARG A 631 -10.81 29.32 30.97
CA ARG A 631 -11.01 30.31 29.91
C ARG A 631 -10.68 31.70 30.46
N ALA A 632 -9.97 32.50 29.67
CA ALA A 632 -9.45 33.83 30.04
C ALA A 632 -8.44 33.82 31.22
N GLN A 633 -7.92 32.67 31.61
CA GLN A 633 -6.78 32.61 32.53
C GLN A 633 -5.51 33.05 31.81
N ASP A 634 -4.79 34.01 32.40
CA ASP A 634 -3.44 34.33 31.97
C ASP A 634 -2.50 33.17 32.33
N VAL A 635 -1.91 32.58 31.30
CA VAL A 635 -0.88 31.55 31.44
C VAL A 635 0.40 32.09 30.82
N ALA A 636 1.55 31.89 31.46
CA ALA A 636 2.82 32.20 30.83
C ALA A 636 3.02 31.35 29.58
N CYS A 637 3.72 31.90 28.58
CA CYS A 637 4.11 31.19 27.38
C CYS A 637 5.60 31.39 27.11
N LEU A 638 6.18 30.50 26.31
CA LEU A 638 7.55 30.65 25.83
C LEU A 638 7.58 30.88 24.32
N SER A 639 8.30 31.92 23.90
CA SER A 639 8.55 32.23 22.50
C SER A 639 9.77 31.51 21.92
N GLY A 640 10.58 30.85 22.76
CA GLY A 640 11.83 30.23 22.34
C GLY A 640 12.32 29.11 23.26
N GLY A 641 13.52 28.59 22.98
CA GLY A 641 14.10 27.46 23.70
C GLY A 641 13.49 26.10 23.36
N TRP A 642 12.74 26.02 22.25
CA TRP A 642 12.16 24.77 21.75
C TRP A 642 13.24 23.90 21.09
N PRO A 643 13.25 22.56 21.27
CA PRO A 643 14.17 21.70 20.56
C PRO A 643 14.07 21.92 19.06
N PRO A 644 15.18 21.91 18.30
CA PRO A 644 15.11 22.00 16.85
C PRO A 644 14.28 20.84 16.28
N PRO A 645 13.56 21.03 15.15
CA PRO A 645 13.01 19.91 14.40
C PRO A 645 14.12 18.90 14.09
N ARG A 646 13.81 17.62 14.23
CA ARG A 646 14.74 16.55 13.86
C ARG A 646 14.37 16.10 12.46
N ASP A 647 15.02 16.66 11.47
CA ASP A 647 14.77 16.31 10.07
C ASP A 647 15.52 15.00 9.71
N ARG A 648 14.98 14.25 8.75
CA ARG A 648 15.53 12.95 8.30
C ARG A 648 16.90 13.07 7.64
#